data_AF-A0A1Y3KYM3-F1
#
_entry.id   AF-A0A1Y3KYM3-F1
#
_cell.length_a   1.000
_cell.length_b   1.000
_cell.length_c   1.000
_cell.angle_alpha   90.00
_cell.angle_beta   90.00
_cell.angle_gamma   90.00
#
_symmetry.space_group_name_H-M   'P 1'
#
loop_
_entity.id
_entity.type
_entity.pdbx_description
1 polymer ?
#
loop_
_entity_poly.entity_id
_entity_poly.type
_entity_poly.pdbx_seq_one_letter_code
_entity_poly.pdbx_strand_id
1 'polypeptide(L)'
;MAYNTNNPIPSSSPFDLFDNAGIFDKYINGTEELVFDRKGLPRWTPHAFHNLVINAKAQIDPTVAAAKAAVNSARDAGIQSINDSVSSVDSAEAEAKAEMEATAATLGDDLNNKRYDTYAEMLADPQTRDAVMAVVDGDEDPNLNGWYSWSASSGAWRRFAGQPAIKSLVDDQFYREADKLSGDGDLVMDAQSGQMLVSLPLKRADAAVFIAGDREPFRVDTEQDHLVVNSALRRSVDIMDGSEGHSDRREYPEIYTLPVSDSALVFGLQDGSIALQIDTKNRKVKTDFSFDWNIEQRPPSVYVDAPPRLERNINDPDYRLSGRLYQATATIERTGSERYWLAWRADNQLAGEGPGNFAVLAYSDDAGQTVEEYGYFTFTAADDPLNRLPIAQRAGRDKHIVDPMLWKDPDGRLWLFFGVFGNNKLMDGVGGCWAVICHNPNAEFPVWGVPFRLSYFGDPRHPVQVNGDWYLAVDGWRSNALYPPREMEYVGPHIYKFDWRNKKLEHISQLPPNNGSQHSGFFETEFVQRADGSVLATCRWEPGDSGVLMSVSTDMMKSWTPWTNYLALAPSSSSRIWLGRSPSGRMLICWNHDINRKTLTLALSDDEGTTWPHQVVLEPNSVGQVTYPIVTFGDDGLILIAYDNERTAKRQIRTARVIEQEVVAGTSVPVIKTVSDPLNP
;
A
#
# COMPACT_ATOMS: atom_id res chain seq x y z
N MET A 1 -8.47 78.15 -17.56
CA MET A 1 -7.39 77.61 -16.71
C MET A 1 -8.06 76.74 -15.66
N ALA A 2 -7.73 75.45 -15.59
CA ALA A 2 -8.22 74.58 -14.52
C ALA A 2 -7.62 75.08 -13.20
N TYR A 3 -8.47 75.36 -12.21
CA TYR A 3 -8.09 75.87 -10.90
C TYR A 3 -7.33 74.78 -10.15
N ASN A 4 -6.01 74.94 -9.96
CA ASN A 4 -5.24 74.19 -8.98
C ASN A 4 -5.20 75.01 -7.68
N THR A 5 -5.81 74.50 -6.62
CA THR A 5 -5.98 75.26 -5.37
C THR A 5 -4.73 75.28 -4.49
N ASN A 6 -3.75 74.38 -4.72
CA ASN A 6 -2.58 74.14 -3.85
C ASN A 6 -2.93 73.94 -2.36
N ASN A 7 -4.16 73.55 -2.02
CA ASN A 7 -4.57 73.35 -0.64
C ASN A 7 -4.02 72.03 -0.06
N PRO A 8 -3.51 72.01 1.18
CA PRO A 8 -3.12 70.78 1.86
C PRO A 8 -4.35 69.95 2.31
N ILE A 9 -4.17 68.63 2.46
CA ILE A 9 -5.17 67.78 3.15
C ILE A 9 -5.15 68.13 4.65
N PRO A 10 -6.27 68.51 5.30
CA PRO A 10 -7.67 68.35 4.91
C PRO A 10 -8.38 69.68 4.62
N SER A 11 -8.73 69.93 3.35
CA SER A 11 -9.62 71.04 2.96
C SER A 11 -10.97 70.48 2.50
N SER A 12 -12.06 71.13 2.93
CA SER A 12 -13.44 70.80 2.57
C SER A 12 -13.91 71.53 1.31
N SER A 13 -12.99 72.18 0.60
CA SER A 13 -13.30 72.90 -0.64
C SER A 13 -13.75 71.93 -1.75
N PRO A 14 -14.92 72.15 -2.37
CA PRO A 14 -15.37 71.32 -3.49
C PRO A 14 -14.44 71.43 -4.72
N PHE A 15 -13.62 72.49 -4.81
CA PHE A 15 -12.62 72.63 -5.88
C PHE A 15 -11.47 71.61 -5.76
N ASP A 16 -11.21 71.11 -4.54
CA ASP A 16 -10.16 70.10 -4.33
C ASP A 16 -10.57 68.71 -4.87
N LEU A 17 -11.87 68.50 -5.13
CA LEU A 17 -12.37 67.29 -5.78
C LEU A 17 -11.90 67.24 -7.25
N PHE A 18 -11.84 68.39 -7.93
CA PHE A 18 -11.34 68.47 -9.31
C PHE A 18 -9.84 68.17 -9.38
N ASP A 19 -9.04 68.70 -8.46
CA ASP A 19 -7.60 68.41 -8.39
C ASP A 19 -7.33 66.94 -8.10
N ASN A 20 -8.11 66.32 -7.19
CA ASN A 20 -8.04 64.88 -6.95
C ASN A 20 -8.41 64.05 -8.18
N ALA A 21 -9.52 64.39 -8.84
CA ALA A 21 -9.98 63.65 -10.01
C ALA A 21 -8.96 63.75 -11.15
N GLY A 22 -8.37 64.93 -11.38
CA GLY A 22 -7.33 65.12 -12.38
C GLY A 22 -6.03 64.40 -12.07
N ILE A 23 -5.60 64.38 -10.79
CA ILE A 23 -4.42 63.61 -10.36
C ILE A 23 -4.68 62.10 -10.45
N PHE A 24 -5.88 61.65 -10.08
CA PHE A 24 -6.26 60.23 -10.17
C PHE A 24 -6.34 59.76 -11.63
N ASP A 25 -6.91 60.57 -12.52
CA ASP A 25 -6.93 60.27 -13.96
C ASP A 25 -5.52 60.16 -14.53
N LYS A 26 -4.62 61.09 -14.18
CA LYS A 26 -3.19 61.00 -14.54
C LYS A 26 -2.51 59.77 -13.94
N TYR A 27 -2.87 59.39 -12.72
CA TYR A 27 -2.29 58.23 -12.04
C TYR A 27 -2.72 56.92 -12.71
N ILE A 28 -3.98 56.79 -13.13
CA ILE A 28 -4.52 55.55 -13.72
C ILE A 28 -4.30 55.47 -15.23
N ASN A 29 -4.55 56.56 -15.95
CA ASN A 29 -4.59 56.58 -17.43
C ASN A 29 -3.37 57.29 -18.05
N GLY A 30 -2.53 57.94 -17.24
CA GLY A 30 -1.33 58.59 -17.72
C GLY A 30 -0.23 57.60 -18.11
N THR A 31 0.61 58.02 -19.05
CA THR A 31 1.82 57.29 -19.47
C THR A 31 3.05 57.70 -18.68
N GLU A 32 2.92 58.61 -17.71
CA GLU A 32 4.04 58.99 -16.86
C GLU A 32 4.22 57.96 -15.75
N GLU A 33 5.46 57.58 -15.46
CA GLU A 33 5.75 56.59 -14.42
C GLU A 33 5.55 57.14 -13.01
N LEU A 34 5.63 58.47 -12.87
CA LEU A 34 5.54 59.18 -11.61
C LEU A 34 4.54 60.31 -11.72
N VAL A 35 3.56 60.30 -10.82
CA VAL A 35 2.62 61.40 -10.64
C VAL A 35 2.73 61.89 -9.20
N PHE A 36 2.83 63.20 -9.01
CA PHE A 36 2.88 63.78 -7.68
C PHE A 36 1.47 63.94 -7.12
N ASP A 37 1.26 63.44 -5.90
CA ASP A 37 0.02 63.72 -5.18
C ASP A 37 -0.06 65.19 -4.74
N ARG A 38 -1.19 65.60 -4.17
CA ARG A 38 -1.41 66.99 -3.74
C ARG A 38 -0.46 67.46 -2.63
N LYS A 39 0.26 66.55 -1.96
CA LYS A 39 1.31 66.90 -0.99
C LYS A 39 2.68 67.03 -1.65
N GLY A 40 2.76 66.93 -2.97
CA GLY A 40 4.01 66.91 -3.72
C GLY A 40 4.80 65.62 -3.51
N LEU A 41 4.16 64.53 -3.05
CA LEU A 41 4.82 63.25 -2.89
C LEU A 41 4.71 62.43 -4.19
N PRO A 42 5.82 61.87 -4.68
CA PRO A 42 5.82 61.04 -5.87
C PRO A 42 5.03 59.74 -5.64
N ARG A 43 4.16 59.38 -6.59
CA ARG A 43 3.43 58.11 -6.63
C ARG A 43 3.74 57.40 -7.94
N TRP A 44 4.17 56.15 -7.82
CA TRP A 44 4.41 55.28 -8.97
C TRP A 44 3.10 54.85 -9.60
N THR A 45 2.92 55.13 -10.88
CA THR A 45 1.70 54.78 -11.60
C THR A 45 1.69 53.29 -11.97
N PRO A 46 0.52 52.70 -12.25
CA PRO A 46 0.44 51.36 -12.85
C PRO A 46 1.24 51.24 -14.15
N HIS A 47 1.39 52.32 -14.92
CA HIS A 47 2.23 52.35 -16.13
C HIS A 47 3.72 52.09 -15.79
N ALA A 48 4.22 52.62 -14.67
CA ALA A 48 5.58 52.32 -14.20
C ALA A 48 5.77 50.82 -13.89
N PHE A 49 4.79 50.20 -13.23
CA PHE A 49 4.84 48.76 -12.96
C PHE A 49 4.76 47.94 -14.24
N HIS A 50 3.95 48.35 -15.21
CA HIS A 50 3.89 47.71 -16.52
C HIS A 50 5.23 47.77 -17.27
N ASN A 51 5.88 48.94 -17.30
CA ASN A 51 7.20 49.11 -17.92
C ASN A 51 8.28 48.31 -17.19
N LEU A 52 8.21 48.21 -15.85
CA LEU A 52 9.12 47.37 -15.06
C LEU A 52 9.01 45.90 -15.47
N VAL A 53 7.79 45.39 -15.68
CA VAL A 53 7.56 44.01 -16.14
C VAL A 53 8.07 43.81 -17.57
N ILE A 54 7.84 44.76 -18.48
CA ILE A 54 8.38 44.71 -19.85
C ILE A 54 9.91 44.66 -19.82
N ASN A 55 10.53 45.53 -19.03
CA ASN A 55 11.99 45.61 -18.93
C ASN A 55 12.58 44.35 -18.28
N ALA A 56 11.94 43.80 -17.24
CA ALA A 56 12.34 42.54 -16.64
C ALA A 56 12.26 41.39 -17.66
N LYS A 57 11.18 41.33 -18.44
CA LYS A 57 11.04 40.34 -19.52
C LYS A 57 12.11 40.49 -20.59
N ALA A 58 12.42 41.72 -21.01
CA ALA A 58 13.48 41.99 -21.98
C ALA A 58 14.89 41.62 -21.48
N GLN A 59 15.12 41.61 -20.17
CA GLN A 59 16.38 41.16 -19.55
C GLN A 59 16.44 39.63 -19.38
N ILE A 60 15.31 38.99 -19.07
CA ILE A 60 15.23 37.54 -18.81
C ILE A 60 15.22 36.75 -20.12
N ASP A 61 14.51 37.20 -21.15
CA ASP A 61 14.33 36.47 -22.41
C ASP A 61 15.68 36.12 -23.10
N PRO A 62 16.70 37.02 -23.17
CA PRO A 62 18.03 36.68 -23.69
C PRO A 62 18.76 35.63 -22.86
N THR A 63 18.60 35.66 -21.52
CA THR A 63 19.22 34.68 -20.60
C THR A 63 18.60 33.30 -20.80
N VAL A 64 17.29 33.23 -20.94
CA VAL A 64 16.56 31.98 -21.23
C VAL A 64 16.93 31.45 -22.61
N ALA A 65 17.04 32.32 -23.62
CA ALA A 65 17.49 31.93 -24.96
C ALA A 65 18.92 31.38 -24.96
N ALA A 66 19.85 32.02 -24.24
CA ALA A 66 21.21 31.55 -24.08
C ALA A 66 21.30 30.22 -23.32
N ALA A 67 20.54 30.06 -22.24
CA ALA A 67 20.46 28.80 -21.49
C ALA A 67 19.91 27.66 -22.37
N LYS A 68 18.86 27.94 -23.17
CA LYS A 68 18.28 26.96 -24.10
C LYS A 68 19.26 26.59 -25.21
N ALA A 69 20.02 27.55 -25.73
CA ALA A 69 21.07 27.30 -26.71
C ALA A 69 22.24 26.48 -26.12
N ALA A 70 22.62 26.74 -24.86
CA ALA A 70 23.65 25.99 -24.15
C ALA A 70 23.20 24.54 -23.87
N VAL A 71 21.95 24.33 -23.44
CA VAL A 71 21.38 22.99 -23.26
C VAL A 71 21.29 22.24 -24.60
N ASN A 72 20.87 22.90 -25.68
CA ASN A 72 20.83 22.29 -27.01
C ASN A 72 22.25 21.99 -27.56
N SER A 73 23.23 22.88 -27.35
CA SER A 73 24.63 22.59 -27.69
C SER A 73 25.21 21.46 -26.86
N ALA A 74 24.88 21.36 -25.56
CA ALA A 74 25.31 20.25 -24.72
C ALA A 74 24.65 18.93 -25.15
N ARG A 75 23.37 18.96 -25.54
CA ARG A 75 22.66 17.82 -26.14
C ARG A 75 23.31 17.39 -27.45
N ASP A 76 23.63 18.34 -28.33
CA ASP A 76 24.16 18.05 -29.68
C ASP A 76 25.64 17.66 -29.65
N ALA A 77 26.43 18.19 -28.68
CA ALA A 77 27.80 17.75 -28.39
C ALA A 77 27.87 16.41 -27.64
N GLY A 78 26.77 16.02 -26.97
CA GLY A 78 26.63 14.71 -26.31
C GLY A 78 26.46 13.53 -27.29
N ILE A 79 26.32 13.78 -28.59
CA ILE A 79 26.18 12.75 -29.63
C ILE A 79 27.49 12.63 -30.40
N GLN A 80 28.58 12.22 -29.73
CA GLN A 80 29.78 11.72 -30.41
C GLN A 80 30.75 10.86 -29.57
N SER A 81 30.37 10.33 -28.40
CA SER A 81 31.30 9.55 -27.56
C SER A 81 30.70 8.34 -26.84
N ILE A 82 29.59 7.77 -27.32
CA ILE A 82 29.06 6.51 -26.73
C ILE A 82 30.03 5.34 -26.97
N ASN A 83 30.72 5.29 -28.10
CA ASN A 83 31.64 4.19 -28.42
C ASN A 83 32.93 4.23 -27.58
N ASP A 84 33.43 5.43 -27.25
CA ASP A 84 34.60 5.59 -26.39
C ASP A 84 34.24 5.35 -24.92
N SER A 85 33.02 5.73 -24.51
CA SER A 85 32.51 5.42 -23.17
C SER A 85 32.28 3.93 -22.99
N VAL A 86 31.67 3.24 -23.97
CA VAL A 86 31.49 1.78 -23.95
C VAL A 86 32.84 1.08 -23.95
N SER A 87 33.79 1.48 -24.79
CA SER A 87 35.13 0.87 -24.78
C SER A 87 35.88 1.08 -23.46
N SER A 88 35.72 2.24 -22.83
CA SER A 88 36.33 2.53 -21.52
C SER A 88 35.65 1.78 -20.37
N VAL A 89 34.33 1.63 -20.42
CA VAL A 89 33.53 0.87 -19.45
C VAL A 89 33.78 -0.61 -19.61
N ASP A 90 33.82 -1.13 -20.83
CA ASP A 90 34.14 -2.54 -21.10
C ASP A 90 35.57 -2.88 -20.67
N SER A 91 36.53 -1.96 -20.87
CA SER A 91 37.91 -2.16 -20.40
C SER A 91 38.01 -2.09 -18.87
N ALA A 92 37.31 -1.14 -18.23
CA ALA A 92 37.26 -1.03 -16.77
C ALA A 92 36.49 -2.20 -16.13
N GLU A 93 35.45 -2.71 -16.78
CA GLU A 93 34.69 -3.88 -16.36
C GLU A 93 35.55 -5.14 -16.52
N ALA A 94 36.33 -5.28 -17.60
CA ALA A 94 37.26 -6.38 -17.77
C ALA A 94 38.39 -6.37 -16.73
N GLU A 95 38.96 -5.20 -16.40
CA GLU A 95 39.96 -5.06 -15.34
C GLU A 95 39.36 -5.32 -13.96
N ALA A 96 38.20 -4.76 -13.65
CA ALA A 96 37.50 -4.98 -12.39
C ALA A 96 37.10 -6.45 -12.22
N LYS A 97 36.67 -7.12 -13.30
CA LYS A 97 36.32 -8.54 -13.27
C LYS A 97 37.56 -9.42 -13.09
N ALA A 98 38.69 -9.09 -13.73
CA ALA A 98 39.95 -9.79 -13.50
C ALA A 98 40.49 -9.58 -12.07
N GLU A 99 40.35 -8.37 -11.51
CA GLU A 99 40.71 -8.06 -10.14
C GLU A 99 39.77 -8.75 -9.13
N MET A 100 38.47 -8.80 -9.41
CA MET A 100 37.49 -9.52 -8.61
C MET A 100 37.69 -11.04 -8.68
N GLU A 101 38.01 -11.61 -9.84
CA GLU A 101 38.31 -13.04 -10.00
C GLU A 101 39.63 -13.41 -9.30
N ALA A 102 40.66 -12.55 -9.39
CA ALA A 102 41.90 -12.73 -8.63
C ALA A 102 41.68 -12.58 -7.12
N THR A 103 40.87 -11.60 -6.69
CA THR A 103 40.54 -11.38 -5.29
C THR A 103 39.68 -12.53 -4.74
N ALA A 104 38.70 -13.03 -5.52
CA ALA A 104 37.87 -14.16 -5.15
C ALA A 104 38.67 -15.48 -5.10
N ALA A 105 39.61 -15.70 -6.01
CA ALA A 105 40.55 -16.82 -5.97
C ALA A 105 41.48 -16.74 -4.75
N THR A 106 41.84 -15.53 -4.32
CA THR A 106 42.68 -15.31 -3.13
C THR A 106 41.85 -15.41 -1.82
N LEU A 107 40.58 -15.01 -1.82
CA LEU A 107 39.70 -15.06 -0.64
C LEU A 107 39.14 -16.48 -0.37
N GLY A 108 38.92 -17.28 -1.41
CA GLY A 108 38.35 -18.63 -1.31
C GLY A 108 39.23 -19.63 -0.56
N ASP A 109 40.55 -19.43 -0.60
CA ASP A 109 41.52 -20.24 0.15
C ASP A 109 41.78 -19.71 1.58
N ASP A 110 41.38 -18.46 1.89
CA ASP A 110 41.86 -17.74 3.07
C ASP A 110 40.91 -17.72 4.28
N LEU A 111 39.62 -18.03 4.08
CA LEU A 111 38.58 -17.85 5.11
C LEU A 111 37.80 -19.12 5.49
N ASN A 112 38.14 -20.29 4.94
CA ASN A 112 37.33 -21.50 5.15
C ASN A 112 37.64 -22.20 6.49
N ASN A 113 36.59 -22.36 7.30
CA ASN A 113 36.50 -23.45 8.27
C ASN A 113 36.61 -24.77 7.50
N LYS A 114 37.62 -25.59 7.80
CA LYS A 114 37.84 -26.88 7.14
C LYS A 114 36.97 -27.97 7.79
N ARG A 115 36.48 -28.94 7.02
CA ARG A 115 35.77 -30.12 7.53
C ARG A 115 36.49 -31.37 7.08
N TYR A 116 36.67 -32.32 7.99
CA TYR A 116 37.29 -33.62 7.74
C TYR A 116 36.37 -34.73 8.22
N ASP A 117 36.40 -35.86 7.51
CA ASP A 117 35.64 -37.03 7.93
C ASP A 117 36.34 -37.72 9.11
N THR A 118 37.67 -37.73 9.17
CA THR A 118 38.42 -38.33 10.29
C THR A 118 39.45 -37.38 10.94
N TYR A 119 39.77 -37.63 12.21
CA TYR A 119 40.80 -36.89 12.95
C TYR A 119 42.19 -37.08 12.35
N ALA A 120 42.47 -38.26 11.78
CA ALA A 120 43.73 -38.56 11.12
C ALA A 120 43.95 -37.69 9.86
N GLU A 121 42.89 -37.47 9.07
CA GLU A 121 42.94 -36.59 7.89
C GLU A 121 43.22 -35.14 8.28
N MET A 122 42.58 -34.65 9.35
CA MET A 122 42.85 -33.32 9.88
C MET A 122 44.32 -33.18 10.31
N LEU A 123 44.87 -34.16 11.02
CA LEU A 123 46.28 -34.14 11.44
C LEU A 123 47.27 -34.16 10.26
N ALA A 124 46.86 -34.70 9.11
CA ALA A 124 47.66 -34.75 7.89
C ALA A 124 47.68 -33.43 7.11
N ASP A 125 46.83 -32.44 7.46
CA ASP A 125 46.78 -31.11 6.83
C ASP A 125 47.26 -30.01 7.80
N PRO A 126 48.58 -29.74 7.87
CA PRO A 126 49.13 -28.66 8.69
C PRO A 126 48.89 -27.28 8.08
N GLN A 127 48.54 -26.30 8.91
CA GLN A 127 48.24 -24.93 8.44
C GLN A 127 49.41 -23.96 8.67
N THR A 128 49.38 -22.84 7.95
CA THR A 128 50.49 -21.86 7.94
C THR A 128 50.28 -20.68 8.88
N ARG A 129 49.09 -20.53 9.50
CA ARG A 129 48.74 -19.41 10.39
C ARG A 129 47.83 -19.85 11.53
N ASP A 130 47.87 -19.12 12.65
CA ASP A 130 46.93 -19.31 13.76
C ASP A 130 45.47 -18.97 13.33
N ALA A 131 44.50 -19.45 14.10
CA ALA A 131 43.06 -19.21 13.90
C ALA A 131 42.42 -19.87 12.66
N VAL A 132 43.12 -20.79 11.98
CA VAL A 132 42.45 -21.72 11.04
C VAL A 132 41.65 -22.74 11.86
N MET A 133 40.40 -22.92 11.48
CA MET A 133 39.41 -23.70 12.20
C MET A 133 39.04 -24.97 11.44
N ALA A 134 38.89 -26.08 12.14
CA ALA A 134 38.51 -27.36 11.57
C ALA A 134 37.40 -28.06 12.37
N VAL A 135 36.55 -28.80 11.67
CA VAL A 135 35.52 -29.68 12.24
C VAL A 135 35.76 -31.12 11.79
N VAL A 136 35.79 -32.04 12.75
CA VAL A 136 35.79 -33.50 12.51
C VAL A 136 34.44 -34.04 12.96
N ASP A 137 33.66 -34.69 12.09
CA ASP A 137 32.32 -35.17 12.44
C ASP A 137 31.93 -36.55 11.87
N GLY A 138 32.90 -37.28 11.31
CA GLY A 138 32.71 -38.63 10.76
C GLY A 138 33.66 -39.69 11.33
N ASP A 139 34.45 -39.37 12.37
CA ASP A 139 35.44 -40.30 12.92
C ASP A 139 34.72 -41.42 13.68
N GLU A 140 35.22 -42.66 13.54
CA GLU A 140 34.65 -43.84 14.21
C GLU A 140 34.74 -43.72 15.74
N ASP A 141 35.72 -42.96 16.28
CA ASP A 141 35.75 -42.60 17.69
C ASP A 141 35.01 -41.26 17.91
N PRO A 142 33.81 -41.28 18.53
CA PRO A 142 33.03 -40.07 18.75
C PRO A 142 33.74 -39.06 19.67
N ASN A 143 34.75 -39.48 20.44
CA ASN A 143 35.52 -38.56 21.27
C ASN A 143 36.50 -37.71 20.46
N LEU A 144 36.81 -38.09 19.22
CA LEU A 144 37.68 -37.34 18.31
C LEU A 144 36.89 -36.38 17.41
N ASN A 145 35.57 -36.55 17.30
CA ASN A 145 34.69 -35.59 16.64
C ASN A 145 34.61 -34.27 17.43
N GLY A 146 34.69 -33.15 16.73
CA GLY A 146 34.64 -31.82 17.33
C GLY A 146 35.41 -30.75 16.57
N TRP A 147 35.47 -29.57 17.18
CA TRP A 147 36.13 -28.39 16.66
C TRP A 147 37.57 -28.29 17.16
N TYR A 148 38.45 -27.95 16.22
CA TYR A 148 39.88 -27.80 16.40
C TYR A 148 40.34 -26.47 15.81
N SER A 149 41.41 -25.92 16.36
CA SER A 149 42.08 -24.73 15.85
C SER A 149 43.55 -25.04 15.62
N TRP A 150 44.12 -24.54 14.53
CA TRP A 150 45.55 -24.66 14.31
C TRP A 150 46.31 -23.70 15.22
N SER A 151 47.36 -24.23 15.84
CA SER A 151 48.32 -23.43 16.60
C SER A 151 49.66 -23.43 15.87
N ALA A 152 49.98 -22.33 15.19
CA ALA A 152 51.21 -22.13 14.44
C ALA A 152 52.44 -22.16 15.36
N SER A 153 52.31 -21.68 16.59
CA SER A 153 53.40 -21.74 17.59
C SER A 153 53.78 -23.16 18.02
N SER A 154 52.84 -24.10 18.02
CA SER A 154 53.14 -25.52 18.30
C SER A 154 53.17 -26.42 17.06
N GLY A 155 52.82 -25.90 15.87
CA GLY A 155 52.71 -26.66 14.63
C GLY A 155 51.71 -27.81 14.73
N ALA A 156 50.60 -27.62 15.45
CA ALA A 156 49.64 -28.69 15.72
C ALA A 156 48.20 -28.18 15.85
N TRP A 157 47.25 -29.04 15.48
CA TRP A 157 45.83 -28.85 15.74
C TRP A 157 45.53 -29.01 17.24
N ARG A 158 44.85 -28.02 17.81
CA ARG A 158 44.41 -28.02 19.19
C ARG A 158 42.90 -28.09 19.27
N ARG A 159 42.40 -29.09 19.99
CA ARG A 159 40.98 -29.21 20.26
C ARG A 159 40.50 -28.06 21.12
N PHE A 160 39.33 -27.52 20.81
CA PHE A 160 38.71 -26.53 21.67
C PHE A 160 38.28 -27.11 23.01
N ALA A 161 38.55 -26.34 24.07
CA ALA A 161 38.14 -26.68 25.44
C ALA A 161 36.61 -26.65 25.61
N GLY A 162 35.91 -25.79 24.86
CA GLY A 162 34.46 -25.79 24.72
C GLY A 162 34.05 -26.25 23.32
N GLN A 163 33.32 -27.35 23.23
CA GLN A 163 32.80 -27.88 21.97
C GLN A 163 31.39 -27.30 21.71
N PRO A 164 31.07 -26.81 20.50
CA PRO A 164 29.70 -26.43 20.15
C PRO A 164 28.76 -27.64 20.31
N ALA A 165 27.58 -27.43 20.89
CA ALA A 165 26.63 -28.50 21.15
C ALA A 165 26.19 -29.17 19.84
N ILE A 166 26.34 -30.49 19.77
CA ILE A 166 25.93 -31.30 18.62
C ILE A 166 24.43 -31.58 18.74
N LYS A 167 23.70 -31.54 17.63
CA LYS A 167 22.22 -31.60 17.54
C LYS A 167 21.55 -32.67 18.43
N SER A 168 22.20 -33.81 18.69
CA SER A 168 21.69 -34.87 19.56
C SER A 168 21.65 -34.54 21.07
N LEU A 169 22.24 -33.43 21.49
CA LEU A 169 22.20 -32.89 22.86
C LEU A 169 21.23 -31.71 23.02
N VAL A 170 20.60 -31.26 21.93
CA VAL A 170 19.79 -30.03 21.89
C VAL A 170 18.29 -30.31 22.07
N ASP A 171 17.85 -31.55 21.95
CA ASP A 171 16.41 -31.89 21.93
C ASP A 171 15.74 -32.03 23.31
N ASP A 172 16.45 -31.79 24.43
CA ASP A 172 15.85 -32.01 25.78
C ASP A 172 16.05 -30.87 26.80
N GLN A 173 16.51 -29.68 26.40
CA GLN A 173 16.73 -28.57 27.36
C GLN A 173 16.24 -27.17 26.93
N PHE A 174 15.50 -27.05 25.84
CA PHE A 174 15.04 -25.74 25.38
C PHE A 174 13.76 -25.25 26.08
N TYR A 175 13.83 -25.06 27.41
CA TYR A 175 12.91 -24.15 28.12
C TYR A 175 13.55 -23.66 29.43
N ARG A 176 14.23 -22.51 29.34
CA ARG A 176 14.29 -21.39 30.30
C ARG A 176 15.67 -20.72 30.23
N GLU A 177 15.68 -19.49 29.73
CA GLU A 177 16.09 -18.29 30.48
C GLU A 177 16.24 -17.13 29.48
N ALA A 178 15.35 -16.16 29.63
CA ALA A 178 15.49 -14.84 29.06
C ALA A 178 16.67 -14.14 29.76
N ASP A 179 17.52 -13.48 28.97
CA ASP A 179 18.15 -12.18 29.26
C ASP A 179 19.43 -12.02 28.44
N LYS A 180 19.30 -11.38 27.25
CA LYS A 180 20.29 -10.44 26.68
C LYS A 180 19.82 -9.90 25.31
N LEU A 181 19.62 -8.58 25.26
CA LEU A 181 19.67 -7.77 24.05
C LEU A 181 21.13 -7.58 23.61
N SER A 182 21.40 -7.66 22.31
CA SER A 182 22.44 -6.84 21.67
C SER A 182 22.21 -6.75 20.16
N GLY A 183 22.15 -5.51 19.66
CA GLY A 183 22.38 -5.14 18.27
C GLY A 183 23.05 -3.75 18.27
N ASP A 184 24.09 -3.58 17.46
CA ASP A 184 24.95 -2.39 17.46
C ASP A 184 24.19 -1.13 16.97
N GLY A 185 23.72 -0.35 17.93
CA GLY A 185 23.48 1.09 17.81
C GLY A 185 24.32 1.79 18.89
N ASP A 186 25.03 2.86 18.53
CA ASP A 186 25.91 3.57 19.45
C ASP A 186 25.12 4.16 20.62
N LEU A 187 25.26 3.53 21.78
CA LEU A 187 24.79 4.04 23.07
C LEU A 187 25.67 5.22 23.48
N VAL A 188 25.15 6.45 23.37
CA VAL A 188 25.83 7.64 23.88
C VAL A 188 25.14 8.11 25.15
N MET A 189 25.86 8.03 26.28
CA MET A 189 25.46 8.63 27.56
C MET A 189 26.05 10.04 27.67
N ASP A 190 25.22 11.05 27.82
CA ASP A 190 25.68 12.37 28.26
C ASP A 190 25.82 12.38 29.78
N ALA A 191 27.08 12.36 30.24
CA ALA A 191 27.43 12.28 31.65
C ALA A 191 27.03 13.53 32.47
N GLN A 192 26.74 14.67 31.85
CA GLN A 192 26.32 15.89 32.58
C GLN A 192 24.81 15.99 32.75
N SER A 193 24.03 15.53 31.78
CA SER A 193 22.56 15.63 31.81
C SER A 193 21.87 14.35 32.28
N GLY A 194 22.56 13.20 32.28
CA GLY A 194 21.97 11.91 32.61
C GLY A 194 21.00 11.39 31.54
N GLN A 195 21.04 11.98 30.34
CA GLN A 195 20.20 11.60 29.21
C GLN A 195 20.82 10.42 28.46
N MET A 196 19.96 9.48 28.04
CA MET A 196 20.31 8.36 27.18
C MET A 196 19.64 8.58 25.83
N LEU A 197 20.40 8.59 24.74
CA LEU A 197 19.88 8.65 23.37
C LEU A 197 20.17 7.31 22.69
N VAL A 198 19.12 6.67 22.16
CA VAL A 198 19.25 5.52 21.28
C VAL A 198 18.79 5.98 19.91
N SER A 199 19.61 5.84 18.88
CA SER A 199 19.21 6.04 17.48
C SER A 199 19.22 4.69 16.79
N LEU A 200 18.07 4.31 16.20
CA LEU A 200 17.94 3.10 15.40
C LEU A 200 18.03 3.47 13.92
N PRO A 201 19.01 2.97 13.16
CA PRO A 201 19.06 3.19 11.73
C PRO A 201 17.92 2.44 11.03
N LEU A 202 17.04 3.17 10.33
CA LEU A 202 16.05 2.59 9.43
C LEU A 202 16.76 1.79 8.31
N LYS A 203 16.17 0.66 7.88
CA LYS A 203 16.61 -0.27 6.80
C LYS A 203 17.47 -1.48 7.18
N ARG A 204 17.45 -1.95 8.42
CA ARG A 204 17.88 -3.33 8.76
C ARG A 204 16.67 -4.20 9.07
N ALA A 205 16.75 -5.49 8.78
CA ALA A 205 15.70 -6.50 9.04
C ALA A 205 15.56 -6.84 10.54
N ASP A 206 15.77 -5.85 11.40
CA ASP A 206 15.80 -6.02 12.85
C ASP A 206 14.55 -5.36 13.42
N ALA A 207 13.71 -6.13 14.12
CA ALA A 207 12.68 -5.56 14.97
C ALA A 207 13.36 -4.96 16.21
N ALA A 208 13.10 -3.69 16.51
CA ALA A 208 13.54 -3.13 17.78
C ALA A 208 12.56 -3.57 18.87
N VAL A 209 12.99 -4.52 19.70
CA VAL A 209 12.15 -5.13 20.74
C VAL A 209 12.51 -4.52 22.09
N PHE A 210 11.51 -3.99 22.81
CA PHE A 210 11.69 -3.57 24.18
C PHE A 210 11.14 -4.62 25.12
N ILE A 211 11.94 -5.00 26.12
CA ILE A 211 11.59 -6.03 27.09
C ILE A 211 11.59 -5.38 28.47
N ALA A 212 10.45 -5.46 29.17
CA ALA A 212 10.30 -5.03 30.55
C ALA A 212 9.98 -6.25 31.42
N GLY A 213 10.98 -6.77 32.14
CA GLY A 213 10.86 -8.05 32.85
C GLY A 213 10.78 -9.22 31.85
N ASP A 214 9.76 -10.07 31.99
CA ASP A 214 9.49 -11.22 31.11
C ASP A 214 8.51 -10.90 29.96
N ARG A 215 8.20 -9.61 29.75
CA ARG A 215 7.20 -9.16 28.77
C ARG A 215 7.81 -8.28 27.70
N GLU A 216 7.31 -8.42 26.48
CA GLU A 216 7.56 -7.54 25.33
C GLU A 216 6.40 -6.53 25.23
N PRO A 217 6.41 -5.38 25.93
CA PRO A 217 5.31 -4.42 25.87
C PRO A 217 5.10 -3.84 24.45
N PHE A 218 6.16 -3.68 23.67
CA PHE A 218 6.09 -3.24 22.27
C PHE A 218 7.33 -3.64 21.46
N ARG A 219 7.20 -3.66 20.14
CA ARG A 219 8.30 -3.76 19.16
C ARG A 219 8.04 -2.89 17.94
N VAL A 220 9.10 -2.50 17.24
CA VAL A 220 9.02 -1.77 15.96
C VAL A 220 9.37 -2.74 14.84
N ASP A 221 8.44 -2.94 13.92
CA ASP A 221 8.68 -3.68 12.68
C ASP A 221 9.20 -2.71 11.63
N THR A 222 10.50 -2.75 11.39
CA THR A 222 11.22 -1.83 10.50
C THR A 222 11.01 -2.14 9.01
N GLU A 223 10.52 -3.33 8.67
CA GLU A 223 10.16 -3.71 7.30
C GLU A 223 8.78 -3.14 6.94
N GLN A 224 7.82 -3.27 7.85
CA GLN A 224 6.46 -2.81 7.65
C GLN A 224 6.21 -1.37 8.12
N ASP A 225 7.18 -0.74 8.78
CA ASP A 225 7.02 0.58 9.40
C ASP A 225 5.91 0.60 10.46
N HIS A 226 5.75 -0.51 11.20
CA HIS A 226 4.67 -0.69 12.17
C HIS A 226 5.17 -0.61 13.61
N LEU A 227 4.36 -0.01 14.48
CA LEU A 227 4.51 -0.17 15.94
C LEU A 227 3.57 -1.28 16.42
N VAL A 228 4.15 -2.29 17.07
CA VAL A 228 3.41 -3.37 17.70
C VAL A 228 3.35 -3.12 19.19
N VAL A 229 2.15 -2.97 19.76
CA VAL A 229 1.94 -2.85 21.21
C VAL A 229 1.29 -4.14 21.72
N ASN A 230 2.04 -5.03 22.36
CA ASN A 230 1.53 -6.33 22.84
C ASN A 230 0.84 -6.24 24.21
N SER A 231 0.28 -5.07 24.54
CA SER A 231 -0.41 -4.84 25.81
C SER A 231 -1.67 -4.00 25.60
N ALA A 232 -2.73 -4.33 26.34
CA ALA A 232 -3.99 -3.61 26.23
C ALA A 232 -3.82 -2.20 26.80
N LEU A 233 -3.96 -1.18 25.94
CA LEU A 233 -3.98 0.22 26.33
C LEU A 233 -5.18 0.46 27.25
N ARG A 234 -4.97 1.09 28.41
CA ARG A 234 -6.07 1.61 29.25
C ARG A 234 -6.15 3.11 29.07
N ARG A 235 -7.34 3.61 28.69
CA ARG A 235 -7.66 5.04 28.79
C ARG A 235 -7.60 5.44 30.27
N SER A 236 -6.69 6.33 30.64
CA SER A 236 -6.58 6.84 32.00
C SER A 236 -7.09 8.28 32.07
N VAL A 237 -8.38 8.42 32.41
CA VAL A 237 -9.08 9.60 32.98
C VAL A 237 -8.97 10.93 32.21
N ASP A 238 -10.12 11.56 31.94
CA ASP A 238 -10.18 12.97 31.50
C ASP A 238 -9.68 13.88 32.64
N ILE A 239 -8.57 14.59 32.42
CA ILE A 239 -8.13 15.63 33.34
C ILE A 239 -9.03 16.84 33.13
N MET A 240 -10.02 17.02 34.02
CA MET A 240 -10.74 18.28 34.12
C MET A 240 -9.94 19.26 34.99
N ASP A 241 -9.59 20.40 34.42
CA ASP A 241 -9.31 21.61 35.20
C ASP A 241 -10.30 22.70 34.78
N GLY A 242 -10.96 23.31 35.77
CA GLY A 242 -12.17 24.10 35.59
C GLY A 242 -11.95 25.59 35.26
N SER A 243 -12.97 26.14 34.57
CA SER A 243 -13.41 27.55 34.43
C SER A 243 -12.39 28.58 33.89
N GLU A 244 -12.68 29.49 32.95
CA GLU A 244 -13.93 30.00 32.37
C GLU A 244 -13.57 30.79 31.08
N GLY A 245 -14.37 30.65 30.01
CA GLY A 245 -14.51 31.64 28.94
C GLY A 245 -13.44 31.71 27.85
N HIS A 246 -13.65 31.01 26.72
CA HIS A 246 -13.63 31.51 25.32
C HIS A 246 -13.51 30.35 24.32
N SER A 247 -14.08 30.56 23.13
CA SER A 247 -14.36 29.62 22.03
C SER A 247 -13.13 29.08 21.29
N ASP A 248 -13.26 27.85 20.77
CA ASP A 248 -12.38 27.16 19.80
C ASP A 248 -10.91 26.97 20.20
N ARG A 249 -10.65 25.90 20.98
CA ARG A 249 -9.41 25.11 20.90
C ARG A 249 -9.72 23.63 21.06
N ARG A 250 -9.34 22.83 20.05
CA ARG A 250 -9.18 21.38 20.18
C ARG A 250 -7.95 21.15 21.04
N GLU A 251 -8.15 20.84 22.32
CA GLU A 251 -7.13 20.25 23.18
C GLU A 251 -7.49 18.77 23.36
N TYR A 252 -6.67 17.89 22.78
CA TYR A 252 -6.73 16.46 23.04
C TYR A 252 -5.69 16.14 24.11
N PRO A 253 -6.10 15.60 25.27
CA PRO A 253 -5.25 14.65 25.95
C PRO A 253 -6.06 13.39 26.28
N GLU A 254 -6.18 12.48 25.31
CA GLU A 254 -6.47 11.09 25.65
C GLU A 254 -5.14 10.42 26.03
N ILE A 255 -4.89 10.30 27.34
CA ILE A 255 -3.71 9.60 27.86
C ILE A 255 -4.04 8.11 27.91
N TYR A 256 -3.27 7.32 27.16
CA TYR A 256 -3.31 5.86 27.21
C TYR A 256 -2.13 5.35 28.06
N THR A 257 -2.43 4.55 29.08
CA THR A 257 -1.43 3.96 29.98
C THR A 257 -1.27 2.47 29.71
N LEU A 258 -0.01 2.02 29.73
CA LEU A 258 0.34 0.59 29.72
C LEU A 258 0.31 0.06 31.16
N PRO A 259 -0.40 -1.04 31.45
CA PRO A 259 -0.37 -1.66 32.76
C PRO A 259 0.89 -2.51 32.90
N VAL A 260 2.03 -1.86 33.11
CA VAL A 260 3.23 -2.52 33.64
C VAL A 260 3.39 -1.97 35.06
N SER A 261 3.12 -2.81 36.06
CA SER A 261 3.51 -2.50 37.43
C SER A 261 5.03 -2.33 37.42
N ASP A 262 5.47 -1.12 37.72
CA ASP A 262 6.83 -0.59 37.60
C ASP A 262 7.26 -0.18 36.17
N SER A 263 6.69 0.97 35.76
CA SER A 263 7.37 2.05 35.01
C SER A 263 8.11 1.70 33.72
N ALA A 264 7.40 1.63 32.59
CA ALA A 264 7.98 1.93 31.27
C ALA A 264 6.94 2.59 30.35
N LEU A 265 7.30 3.74 29.76
CA LEU A 265 6.56 4.47 28.73
C LEU A 265 7.53 4.85 27.61
N VAL A 266 7.09 4.80 26.35
CA VAL A 266 7.94 4.90 25.15
C VAL A 266 7.40 5.92 24.15
N PHE A 267 8.31 6.60 23.45
CA PHE A 267 8.04 7.76 22.59
C PHE A 267 8.72 7.65 21.21
N GLY A 268 8.09 8.18 20.16
CA GLY A 268 8.71 8.41 18.84
C GLY A 268 9.05 9.89 18.61
N LEU A 269 10.04 10.18 17.74
CA LEU A 269 10.51 11.51 17.34
C LEU A 269 9.92 11.96 15.99
N GLN A 270 9.96 13.27 15.74
CA GLN A 270 9.41 13.96 14.55
C GLN A 270 10.06 13.60 13.21
N ASP A 271 11.23 12.96 13.20
CA ASP A 271 11.93 12.52 11.99
C ASP A 271 11.72 11.02 11.69
N GLY A 272 10.85 10.35 12.46
CA GLY A 272 10.62 8.91 12.38
C GLY A 272 11.61 8.06 13.18
N SER A 273 12.58 8.67 13.88
CA SER A 273 13.42 7.95 14.84
C SER A 273 12.72 7.79 16.20
N ILE A 274 13.21 6.92 17.07
CA ILE A 274 12.68 6.71 18.43
C ILE A 274 13.73 7.20 19.41
N ALA A 275 13.39 8.12 20.31
CA ALA A 275 14.25 8.49 21.42
C ALA A 275 13.52 8.36 22.76
N LEU A 276 14.18 7.68 23.70
CA LEU A 276 13.73 7.46 25.06
C LEU A 276 14.41 8.48 25.97
N GLN A 277 13.66 9.39 26.59
CA GLN A 277 14.21 10.25 27.65
C GLN A 277 13.79 9.72 29.03
N ILE A 278 14.75 9.24 29.81
CA ILE A 278 14.53 8.70 31.16
C ILE A 278 15.22 9.64 32.17
N ASP A 279 14.46 10.33 33.02
CA ASP A 279 15.03 11.01 34.21
C ASP A 279 15.22 9.96 35.31
N THR A 280 16.37 9.30 35.26
CA THR A 280 16.76 8.27 36.26
C THR A 280 16.96 8.85 37.65
N LYS A 281 17.14 10.16 37.79
CA LYS A 281 17.47 10.84 39.04
C LYS A 281 16.24 11.16 39.89
N ASN A 282 15.12 11.52 39.26
CA ASN A 282 13.89 11.89 39.95
C ASN A 282 12.76 10.84 39.84
N ARG A 283 12.96 9.74 39.09
CA ARG A 283 11.95 8.69 38.85
C ARG A 283 10.62 9.25 38.36
N LYS A 284 10.67 10.28 37.51
CA LYS A 284 9.50 10.93 36.92
C LYS A 284 9.63 10.92 35.40
N VAL A 285 8.50 10.72 34.74
CA VAL A 285 8.33 10.92 33.30
C VAL A 285 7.47 12.17 33.15
N LYS A 286 7.96 13.21 32.47
CA LYS A 286 7.21 14.43 32.18
C LYS A 286 6.98 14.49 30.68
N THR A 287 5.74 14.72 30.24
CA THR A 287 5.35 14.59 28.83
C THR A 287 4.43 15.73 28.39
N ASP A 288 4.82 16.41 27.32
CA ASP A 288 3.91 17.14 26.43
C ASP A 288 4.20 16.57 25.01
N PHE A 289 3.25 15.89 24.37
CA PHE A 289 3.46 15.27 23.05
C PHE A 289 2.27 15.42 22.12
N SER A 290 2.57 15.42 20.81
CA SER A 290 1.65 15.25 19.69
C SER A 290 2.26 14.23 18.72
N PHE A 291 1.51 13.20 18.34
CA PHE A 291 1.91 12.17 17.38
C PHE A 291 1.75 12.67 15.93
N ASP A 292 2.69 12.36 15.04
CA ASP A 292 2.41 12.32 13.60
C ASP A 292 1.90 10.91 13.25
N TRP A 293 0.66 10.85 12.76
CA TRP A 293 -0.19 9.66 12.65
C TRP A 293 0.16 8.68 11.50
N ASN A 294 1.37 8.75 10.93
CA ASN A 294 1.67 8.06 9.67
C ASN A 294 2.17 6.61 9.82
N ILE A 295 2.27 6.07 11.04
CA ILE A 295 2.61 4.67 11.29
C ILE A 295 1.33 3.91 11.69
N GLU A 296 0.93 2.94 10.87
CA GLU A 296 -0.19 2.06 11.20
C GLU A 296 0.15 1.21 12.44
N GLN A 297 -0.71 1.25 13.46
CA GLN A 297 -0.51 0.48 14.68
C GLN A 297 -1.07 -0.93 14.51
N ARG A 298 -0.24 -1.94 14.78
CA ARG A 298 -0.75 -3.31 14.88
C ARG A 298 -1.75 -3.39 16.04
N PRO A 299 -2.97 -3.91 15.82
CA PRO A 299 -3.93 -4.04 16.90
C PRO A 299 -3.41 -5.02 17.96
N PRO A 300 -3.71 -4.82 19.27
CA PRO A 300 -3.19 -5.64 20.36
C PRO A 300 -3.51 -7.14 20.25
N SER A 301 -4.50 -7.49 19.44
CA SER A 301 -4.82 -8.86 19.07
C SER A 301 -5.18 -8.92 17.59
N VAL A 302 -4.44 -9.71 16.83
CA VAL A 302 -4.76 -10.05 15.44
C VAL A 302 -5.32 -11.46 15.38
N TYR A 303 -6.34 -11.69 14.58
CA TYR A 303 -6.92 -13.02 14.41
C TYR A 303 -6.17 -13.85 13.36
N VAL A 304 -5.50 -13.20 12.43
CA VAL A 304 -4.70 -13.84 11.39
C VAL A 304 -3.33 -13.18 11.33
N ASP A 305 -2.32 -13.88 11.84
CA ASP A 305 -0.94 -13.35 11.85
C ASP A 305 -0.03 -13.94 10.76
N ALA A 306 -0.32 -15.14 10.29
CA ALA A 306 0.44 -15.81 9.24
C ALA A 306 -0.14 -15.50 7.85
N PRO A 307 0.68 -15.54 6.78
CA PRO A 307 0.18 -15.45 5.40
C PRO A 307 -0.61 -16.69 4.99
N PRO A 308 -1.57 -16.57 4.06
CA PRO A 308 -2.13 -17.74 3.40
C PRO A 308 -1.05 -18.41 2.54
N ARG A 309 -1.24 -19.69 2.25
CA ARG A 309 -0.38 -20.43 1.33
C ARG A 309 -1.07 -20.62 -0.01
N LEU A 310 -0.26 -20.81 -1.05
CA LEU A 310 -0.71 -21.21 -2.37
C LEU A 310 -0.72 -22.74 -2.46
N GLU A 311 -1.90 -23.31 -2.67
CA GLU A 311 -2.08 -24.72 -3.00
C GLU A 311 -2.18 -24.95 -4.49
N ARG A 312 -1.46 -25.99 -4.96
CA ARG A 312 -1.31 -26.30 -6.39
C ARG A 312 -2.05 -27.56 -6.81
N ASN A 313 -2.52 -28.37 -5.87
CA ASN A 313 -3.32 -29.55 -6.19
C ASN A 313 -4.76 -29.13 -6.52
N ILE A 314 -5.02 -28.82 -7.79
CA ILE A 314 -6.35 -28.41 -8.26
C ILE A 314 -7.43 -29.49 -8.10
N ASN A 315 -7.02 -30.76 -7.92
CA ASN A 315 -7.90 -31.91 -7.73
C ASN A 315 -8.17 -32.25 -6.25
N ASP A 316 -7.63 -31.47 -5.31
CA ASP A 316 -7.89 -31.65 -3.89
C ASP A 316 -9.41 -31.60 -3.61
N PRO A 317 -10.00 -32.63 -2.98
CA PRO A 317 -11.43 -32.65 -2.64
C PRO A 317 -11.93 -31.40 -1.90
N ASP A 318 -11.07 -30.72 -1.15
CA ASP A 318 -11.40 -29.54 -0.37
C ASP A 318 -11.53 -28.27 -1.23
N TYR A 319 -10.96 -28.25 -2.44
CA TYR A 319 -10.89 -27.05 -3.29
C TYR A 319 -11.36 -27.25 -4.74
N ARG A 320 -11.39 -28.50 -5.22
CA ARG A 320 -11.68 -28.85 -6.62
C ARG A 320 -12.99 -28.26 -7.10
N LEU A 321 -13.00 -27.87 -8.38
CA LEU A 321 -14.13 -27.22 -9.05
C LEU A 321 -15.48 -27.92 -8.80
N SER A 322 -15.54 -29.24 -9.00
CA SER A 322 -16.77 -30.02 -8.85
C SER A 322 -17.35 -30.06 -7.43
N GLY A 323 -16.57 -29.64 -6.42
CA GLY A 323 -17.00 -29.58 -5.02
C GLY A 323 -17.55 -28.23 -4.58
N ARG A 324 -17.44 -27.18 -5.42
CA ARG A 324 -17.75 -25.81 -5.02
C ARG A 324 -19.25 -25.61 -4.82
N LEU A 325 -19.59 -25.11 -3.63
CA LEU A 325 -20.93 -24.71 -3.23
C LEU A 325 -21.14 -23.19 -3.35
N TYR A 326 -20.06 -22.44 -3.53
CA TYR A 326 -20.06 -20.99 -3.62
C TYR A 326 -18.93 -20.51 -4.52
N GLN A 327 -19.21 -19.52 -5.38
CA GLN A 327 -18.19 -18.73 -6.10
C GLN A 327 -18.63 -17.27 -6.26
N ALA A 328 -17.72 -16.31 -6.09
CA ALA A 328 -18.04 -14.89 -6.16
C ALA A 328 -16.82 -13.98 -6.38
N THR A 329 -17.10 -12.68 -6.58
CA THR A 329 -16.08 -11.60 -6.56
C THR A 329 -14.89 -11.91 -7.42
N ALA A 330 -15.15 -12.09 -8.72
CA ALA A 330 -14.11 -12.30 -9.68
C ALA A 330 -13.32 -11.00 -9.92
N THR A 331 -12.06 -11.17 -10.31
CA THR A 331 -11.17 -10.13 -10.80
C THR A 331 -10.43 -10.66 -12.02
N ILE A 332 -10.01 -9.75 -12.90
CA ILE A 332 -9.32 -10.07 -14.15
C ILE A 332 -8.23 -9.05 -14.41
N GLU A 333 -7.08 -9.50 -14.92
CA GLU A 333 -6.02 -8.60 -15.34
C GLU A 333 -5.21 -9.15 -16.53
N ARG A 334 -5.01 -8.32 -17.55
CA ARG A 334 -4.23 -8.70 -18.75
C ARG A 334 -2.74 -8.44 -18.53
N THR A 335 -1.91 -9.46 -18.72
CA THR A 335 -0.45 -9.38 -18.51
C THR A 335 0.37 -9.51 -19.79
N GLY A 336 -0.17 -10.14 -20.83
CA GLY A 336 0.48 -10.29 -22.14
C GLY A 336 -0.46 -9.95 -23.29
N SER A 337 -0.02 -10.22 -24.52
CA SER A 337 -0.87 -10.04 -25.72
C SER A 337 -2.14 -10.88 -25.64
N GLU A 338 -2.01 -12.13 -25.21
CA GLU A 338 -3.12 -13.09 -25.08
C GLU A 338 -3.36 -13.53 -23.65
N ARG A 339 -2.34 -13.40 -22.77
CA ARG A 339 -2.45 -13.84 -21.38
C ARG A 339 -3.22 -12.87 -20.51
N TYR A 340 -4.25 -13.38 -19.86
CA TYR A 340 -4.91 -12.71 -18.74
C TYR A 340 -5.10 -13.68 -17.57
N TRP A 341 -5.09 -13.11 -16.38
CA TRP A 341 -5.25 -13.80 -15.11
C TRP A 341 -6.63 -13.51 -14.57
N LEU A 342 -7.16 -14.47 -13.82
CA LEU A 342 -8.42 -14.38 -13.10
C LEU A 342 -8.19 -14.83 -11.66
N ALA A 343 -8.89 -14.20 -10.73
CA ALA A 343 -9.03 -14.72 -9.38
C ALA A 343 -10.46 -14.53 -8.88
N TRP A 344 -10.93 -15.39 -7.99
CA TRP A 344 -12.27 -15.28 -7.40
C TRP A 344 -12.36 -16.04 -6.08
N ARG A 345 -13.37 -15.71 -5.26
CA ARG A 345 -13.65 -16.46 -4.04
C ARG A 345 -14.37 -17.76 -4.35
N ALA A 346 -14.09 -18.82 -3.60
CA ALA A 346 -14.84 -20.06 -3.62
C ALA A 346 -14.89 -20.76 -2.26
N ASP A 347 -15.81 -21.71 -2.12
CA ASP A 347 -15.89 -22.62 -0.96
C ASP A 347 -16.59 -23.94 -1.35
N ASN A 348 -16.13 -25.07 -0.80
CA ASN A 348 -16.68 -26.41 -1.05
C ASN A 348 -17.63 -26.91 0.05
N GLN A 349 -17.84 -26.14 1.12
CA GLN A 349 -18.65 -26.52 2.28
C GLN A 349 -19.66 -25.46 2.70
N LEU A 350 -19.29 -24.19 2.59
CA LEU A 350 -20.18 -23.09 2.84
C LEU A 350 -20.77 -22.61 1.50
N ALA A 351 -22.09 -22.66 1.39
CA ALA A 351 -22.82 -22.17 0.23
C ALA A 351 -22.99 -20.63 0.26
N GLY A 352 -21.94 -19.90 0.65
CA GLY A 352 -21.97 -18.46 0.88
C GLY A 352 -20.66 -17.88 1.40
N GLU A 353 -20.70 -16.58 1.68
CA GLU A 353 -19.58 -15.85 2.29
C GLU A 353 -19.38 -16.27 3.75
N GLY A 354 -18.14 -16.53 4.14
CA GLY A 354 -17.80 -16.79 5.54
C GLY A 354 -16.51 -17.59 5.74
N PRO A 355 -16.23 -18.00 6.99
CA PRO A 355 -15.04 -18.77 7.35
C PRO A 355 -14.87 -20.00 6.46
N GLY A 356 -13.66 -20.21 5.95
CA GLY A 356 -13.33 -21.27 5.01
C GLY A 356 -13.20 -20.84 3.56
N ASN A 357 -13.73 -19.66 3.16
CA ASN A 357 -13.59 -19.21 1.78
C ASN A 357 -12.12 -19.01 1.40
N PHE A 358 -11.76 -19.46 0.21
CA PHE A 358 -10.43 -19.38 -0.38
C PHE A 358 -10.47 -18.59 -1.69
N ALA A 359 -9.32 -18.12 -2.18
CA ALA A 359 -9.23 -17.47 -3.48
C ALA A 359 -8.69 -18.43 -4.52
N VAL A 360 -9.47 -18.70 -5.56
CA VAL A 360 -9.02 -19.38 -6.77
C VAL A 360 -8.19 -18.43 -7.60
N LEU A 361 -7.11 -18.95 -8.19
CA LEU A 361 -6.25 -18.28 -9.13
C LEU A 361 -6.20 -19.10 -10.41
N ALA A 362 -6.44 -18.45 -11.54
CA ALA A 362 -6.46 -19.06 -12.86
C ALA A 362 -5.87 -18.12 -13.91
N TYR A 363 -5.55 -18.66 -15.08
CA TYR A 363 -5.11 -17.86 -16.22
C TYR A 363 -5.67 -18.45 -17.51
N SER A 364 -5.49 -17.70 -18.58
CA SER A 364 -5.75 -18.13 -19.95
C SER A 364 -4.62 -17.65 -20.82
N ASP A 365 -4.25 -18.50 -21.78
CA ASP A 365 -3.21 -18.23 -22.77
C ASP A 365 -3.77 -18.04 -24.18
N ASP A 366 -5.09 -18.09 -24.35
CA ASP A 366 -5.76 -18.01 -25.64
C ASP A 366 -6.75 -16.84 -25.71
N ALA A 367 -6.43 -15.75 -24.99
CA ALA A 367 -7.17 -14.50 -24.99
C ALA A 367 -8.65 -14.61 -24.61
N GLY A 368 -9.12 -15.69 -24.00
CA GLY A 368 -10.51 -15.75 -23.58
C GLY A 368 -11.12 -17.13 -23.65
N GLN A 369 -10.51 -18.03 -24.39
CA GLN A 369 -11.19 -19.22 -24.93
C GLN A 369 -11.23 -20.34 -23.92
N THR A 370 -10.13 -20.57 -23.23
CA THR A 370 -10.02 -21.53 -22.13
C THR A 370 -9.42 -20.85 -20.91
N VAL A 371 -9.78 -21.35 -19.73
CA VAL A 371 -9.23 -20.90 -18.45
C VAL A 371 -8.74 -22.11 -17.69
N GLU A 372 -7.48 -22.06 -17.27
CA GLU A 372 -6.81 -23.09 -16.50
C GLU A 372 -6.64 -22.61 -15.07
N GLU A 373 -7.09 -23.42 -14.10
CA GLU A 373 -6.85 -23.14 -12.70
C GLU A 373 -5.37 -23.38 -12.38
N TYR A 374 -4.73 -22.33 -11.90
CA TYR A 374 -3.36 -22.35 -11.42
C TYR A 374 -3.34 -22.92 -10.00
N GLY A 375 -4.26 -22.54 -9.14
CA GLY A 375 -4.31 -23.03 -7.77
C GLY A 375 -5.19 -22.17 -6.89
N TYR A 376 -4.97 -22.26 -5.57
CA TYR A 376 -5.81 -21.57 -4.59
C TYR A 376 -4.98 -21.00 -3.45
N PHE A 377 -5.25 -19.76 -3.05
CA PHE A 377 -4.74 -19.23 -1.78
C PHE A 377 -5.69 -19.64 -0.65
N THR A 378 -5.15 -20.24 0.41
CA THR A 378 -5.95 -20.76 1.52
C THR A 378 -5.19 -20.76 2.86
N PHE A 379 -5.95 -20.76 3.95
CA PHE A 379 -5.45 -20.89 5.31
C PHE A 379 -5.66 -22.29 5.91
N THR A 380 -6.49 -23.13 5.30
CA THR A 380 -6.85 -24.44 5.87
C THR A 380 -5.66 -25.38 5.73
N ALA A 381 -4.98 -25.80 6.79
CA ALA A 381 -3.75 -26.61 6.72
C ALA A 381 -3.93 -27.86 5.83
N ALA A 382 -2.91 -28.19 5.01
CA ALA A 382 -2.89 -29.39 4.17
C ALA A 382 -2.65 -30.67 5.00
N ASP A 383 -2.14 -30.47 6.21
CA ASP A 383 -1.40 -31.38 7.04
C ASP A 383 -2.09 -31.57 8.41
N ASP A 384 -3.40 -31.85 8.41
CA ASP A 384 -3.91 -32.80 9.41
C ASP A 384 -3.14 -34.11 9.14
N PRO A 385 -2.22 -34.54 10.03
CA PRO A 385 -1.30 -35.64 9.75
C PRO A 385 -1.99 -36.96 9.41
N LEU A 386 -3.31 -37.03 9.55
CA LEU A 386 -4.09 -38.23 9.38
C LEU A 386 -5.34 -38.03 8.51
N ASN A 387 -5.62 -36.83 8.02
CA ASN A 387 -6.86 -36.54 7.26
C ASN A 387 -8.12 -37.02 8.02
N ARG A 388 -8.07 -37.05 9.36
CA ARG A 388 -9.04 -37.73 10.24
C ARG A 388 -10.12 -36.79 10.75
N LEU A 389 -9.87 -35.48 10.75
CA LEU A 389 -10.85 -34.51 11.18
C LEU A 389 -11.78 -34.13 10.03
N PRO A 390 -13.11 -34.04 10.29
CA PRO A 390 -14.04 -33.39 9.38
C PRO A 390 -13.48 -32.03 8.96
N ILE A 391 -13.67 -31.64 7.70
CA ILE A 391 -13.02 -30.44 7.16
C ILE A 391 -13.44 -29.16 7.92
N ALA A 392 -14.62 -29.12 8.54
CA ALA A 392 -15.06 -28.05 9.46
C ALA A 392 -14.19 -27.90 10.74
N GLN A 393 -13.35 -28.89 11.04
CA GLN A 393 -12.50 -28.95 12.23
C GLN A 393 -11.01 -28.82 11.89
N ARG A 394 -10.66 -28.63 10.61
CA ARG A 394 -9.26 -28.40 10.20
C ARG A 394 -8.80 -27.00 10.62
N ALA A 395 -7.55 -26.92 11.05
CA ALA A 395 -6.91 -25.66 11.43
C ALA A 395 -6.96 -24.67 10.26
N GLY A 396 -7.31 -23.41 10.53
CA GLY A 396 -7.35 -22.33 9.55
C GLY A 396 -8.71 -22.10 8.87
N ARG A 397 -9.70 -22.98 9.05
CA ARG A 397 -11.08 -22.79 8.56
C ARG A 397 -11.85 -21.70 9.31
N ASP A 398 -11.32 -21.24 10.44
CA ASP A 398 -11.79 -20.06 11.17
C ASP A 398 -11.46 -18.75 10.45
N LYS A 399 -10.75 -18.81 9.31
CA LYS A 399 -10.30 -17.67 8.51
C LYS A 399 -10.90 -17.73 7.12
N HIS A 400 -10.98 -16.60 6.45
CA HIS A 400 -11.38 -16.56 5.04
C HIS A 400 -10.76 -15.40 4.29
N ILE A 401 -10.55 -15.62 3.00
CA ILE A 401 -10.06 -14.61 2.06
C ILE A 401 -11.27 -13.92 1.42
N VAL A 402 -11.18 -12.60 1.27
CA VAL A 402 -12.20 -11.77 0.63
C VAL A 402 -11.65 -10.94 -0.51
N ASP A 403 -12.55 -10.60 -1.43
CA ASP A 403 -12.37 -9.58 -2.46
C ASP A 403 -10.99 -9.58 -3.15
N PRO A 404 -10.61 -10.70 -3.80
CA PRO A 404 -9.38 -10.75 -4.58
C PRO A 404 -9.42 -9.68 -5.69
N MET A 405 -8.34 -8.89 -5.81
CA MET A 405 -8.17 -7.84 -6.80
C MET A 405 -6.81 -8.02 -7.48
N LEU A 406 -6.83 -8.33 -8.78
CA LEU A 406 -5.63 -8.38 -9.60
C LEU A 406 -5.26 -6.98 -10.07
N TRP A 407 -3.96 -6.73 -10.19
CA TRP A 407 -3.43 -5.48 -10.76
C TRP A 407 -2.04 -5.73 -11.34
N LYS A 408 -1.80 -5.22 -12.54
CA LYS A 408 -0.48 -5.25 -13.16
C LYS A 408 0.25 -3.95 -12.84
N ASP A 409 1.42 -4.09 -12.21
CA ASP A 409 2.22 -2.92 -11.88
C ASP A 409 2.94 -2.33 -13.10
N PRO A 410 3.47 -1.11 -13.00
CA PRO A 410 4.18 -0.45 -14.10
C PRO A 410 5.41 -1.22 -14.63
N ASP A 411 6.00 -2.12 -13.83
CA ASP A 411 7.13 -2.95 -14.26
C ASP A 411 6.65 -4.28 -14.91
N GLY A 412 5.33 -4.47 -15.06
CA GLY A 412 4.72 -5.64 -15.69
C GLY A 412 4.56 -6.85 -14.76
N ARG A 413 4.83 -6.70 -13.46
CA ARG A 413 4.60 -7.76 -12.47
C ARG A 413 3.11 -7.79 -12.13
N LEU A 414 2.60 -8.98 -11.80
CA LEU A 414 1.20 -9.14 -11.43
C LEU A 414 1.05 -9.22 -9.92
N TRP A 415 0.14 -8.43 -9.38
CA TRP A 415 -0.24 -8.43 -7.98
C TRP A 415 -1.62 -9.03 -7.82
N LEU A 416 -1.82 -9.76 -6.72
CA LEU A 416 -3.13 -10.13 -6.21
C LEU A 416 -3.27 -9.57 -4.80
N PHE A 417 -4.13 -8.57 -4.64
CA PHE A 417 -4.56 -8.02 -3.35
C PHE A 417 -5.79 -8.79 -2.85
N PHE A 418 -5.95 -8.90 -1.53
CA PHE A 418 -7.13 -9.50 -0.94
C PHE A 418 -7.24 -9.15 0.55
N GLY A 419 -8.46 -9.11 1.06
CA GLY A 419 -8.73 -9.01 2.49
C GLY A 419 -8.70 -10.37 3.17
N VAL A 420 -8.41 -10.39 4.47
CA VAL A 420 -8.49 -11.60 5.29
C VAL A 420 -9.18 -11.29 6.60
N PHE A 421 -10.20 -12.09 6.96
CA PHE A 421 -10.79 -12.06 8.30
C PHE A 421 -10.62 -13.41 9.00
N GLY A 422 -10.65 -13.39 10.33
CA GLY A 422 -10.50 -14.56 11.18
C GLY A 422 -11.59 -14.74 12.24
N ASN A 423 -11.22 -15.43 13.33
CA ASN A 423 -12.07 -15.65 14.50
C ASN A 423 -13.42 -16.33 14.21
N ASN A 424 -13.50 -17.11 13.14
CA ASN A 424 -14.72 -17.78 12.70
C ASN A 424 -15.89 -16.80 12.50
N LYS A 425 -15.61 -15.59 12.01
CA LYS A 425 -16.62 -14.57 11.70
C LYS A 425 -16.57 -14.20 10.23
N LEU A 426 -17.73 -13.81 9.68
CA LEU A 426 -17.82 -13.16 8.37
C LEU A 426 -17.03 -11.83 8.36
N MET A 427 -17.00 -11.16 9.50
CA MET A 427 -16.34 -9.89 9.75
C MET A 427 -15.79 -9.94 11.18
N ASP A 428 -14.48 -9.94 11.35
CA ASP A 428 -13.87 -10.01 12.69
C ASP A 428 -13.74 -8.64 13.37
N GLY A 429 -14.03 -7.56 12.62
CA GLY A 429 -13.95 -6.17 13.07
C GLY A 429 -12.55 -5.57 12.95
N VAL A 430 -11.64 -6.24 12.26
CA VAL A 430 -10.28 -5.77 11.96
C VAL A 430 -10.01 -5.93 10.46
N GLY A 431 -10.18 -7.13 9.92
CA GLY A 431 -9.77 -7.47 8.55
C GLY A 431 -8.25 -7.60 8.44
N GLY A 432 -7.73 -7.20 7.28
CA GLY A 432 -6.31 -7.23 7.00
C GLY A 432 -6.10 -7.23 5.50
N CYS A 433 -5.40 -6.21 5.01
CA CYS A 433 -5.03 -6.08 3.62
C CYS A 433 -3.74 -6.87 3.34
N TRP A 434 -3.84 -7.85 2.45
CA TRP A 434 -2.72 -8.68 2.00
C TRP A 434 -2.49 -8.52 0.51
N ALA A 435 -1.27 -8.84 0.10
CA ALA A 435 -0.90 -8.94 -1.30
C ALA A 435 0.08 -10.08 -1.56
N VAL A 436 0.13 -10.54 -2.81
CA VAL A 436 1.13 -11.48 -3.31
C VAL A 436 1.48 -11.12 -4.75
N ILE A 437 2.74 -11.35 -5.15
CA ILE A 437 3.29 -10.91 -6.44
C ILE A 437 3.74 -12.11 -7.26
N CYS A 438 3.35 -12.14 -8.54
CA CYS A 438 4.01 -12.92 -9.57
C CYS A 438 4.95 -12.02 -10.37
N HIS A 439 6.26 -12.27 -10.24
CA HIS A 439 7.28 -11.42 -10.86
C HIS A 439 7.32 -11.52 -12.39
N ASN A 440 7.01 -12.70 -12.94
CA ASN A 440 6.93 -12.89 -14.39
C ASN A 440 5.63 -13.63 -14.74
N PRO A 441 4.50 -12.90 -14.83
CA PRO A 441 3.19 -13.50 -15.08
C PRO A 441 3.05 -14.13 -16.47
N ASN A 442 3.96 -13.81 -17.41
CA ASN A 442 3.99 -14.33 -18.78
C ASN A 442 4.99 -15.48 -18.98
N ALA A 443 5.68 -15.94 -17.92
CA ALA A 443 6.56 -17.11 -18.03
C ALA A 443 5.77 -18.37 -18.40
N GLU A 444 6.39 -19.33 -19.07
CA GLU A 444 5.79 -20.65 -19.31
C GLU A 444 5.32 -21.31 -18.00
N PHE A 445 6.12 -21.15 -16.93
CA PHE A 445 5.79 -21.57 -15.57
C PHE A 445 5.87 -20.36 -14.63
N PRO A 446 4.78 -19.57 -14.51
CA PRO A 446 4.73 -18.42 -13.60
C PRO A 446 4.98 -18.87 -12.17
N VAL A 447 5.69 -18.05 -11.39
CA VAL A 447 5.95 -18.32 -9.97
C VAL A 447 5.39 -17.17 -9.14
N TRP A 448 4.54 -17.50 -8.18
CA TRP A 448 3.98 -16.57 -7.21
C TRP A 448 4.83 -16.58 -5.94
N GLY A 449 5.12 -15.39 -5.41
CA GLY A 449 5.85 -15.24 -4.16
C GLY A 449 5.04 -15.64 -2.93
N VAL A 450 5.59 -15.35 -1.76
CA VAL A 450 4.89 -15.52 -0.47
C VAL A 450 3.99 -14.30 -0.24
N PRO A 451 2.71 -14.49 0.13
CA PRO A 451 1.86 -13.37 0.50
C PRO A 451 2.41 -12.58 1.68
N PHE A 452 2.19 -11.28 1.69
CA PHE A 452 2.60 -10.37 2.75
C PHE A 452 1.49 -9.39 3.08
N ARG A 453 1.53 -8.86 4.30
CA ARG A 453 0.54 -7.90 4.80
C ARG A 453 0.96 -6.49 4.41
N LEU A 454 0.03 -5.72 3.89
CA LEU A 454 0.17 -4.29 3.60
C LEU A 454 -0.47 -3.42 4.66
N SER A 455 -1.56 -3.89 5.27
CA SER A 455 -2.21 -3.23 6.40
C SER A 455 -2.87 -4.26 7.31
N TYR A 456 -2.92 -3.98 8.60
CA TYR A 456 -3.65 -4.78 9.59
C TYR A 456 -5.17 -4.64 9.46
N PHE A 457 -5.66 -3.65 8.72
CA PHE A 457 -7.06 -3.29 8.72
C PHE A 457 -7.68 -3.41 7.32
N GLY A 458 -8.97 -3.68 7.33
CA GLY A 458 -9.85 -3.54 6.17
C GLY A 458 -9.59 -4.49 5.01
N ASP A 459 -10.26 -4.17 3.90
CA ASP A 459 -10.27 -4.92 2.66
C ASP A 459 -9.77 -4.02 1.50
N PRO A 460 -8.73 -4.43 0.74
CA PRO A 460 -8.16 -3.63 -0.32
C PRO A 460 -9.02 -3.58 -1.59
N ARG A 461 -9.03 -2.40 -2.21
CA ARG A 461 -9.50 -2.17 -3.58
C ARG A 461 -8.33 -2.18 -4.56
N HIS A 462 -8.62 -2.10 -5.85
CA HIS A 462 -7.57 -2.10 -6.87
C HIS A 462 -6.79 -0.76 -6.85
N PRO A 463 -5.47 -0.76 -7.13
CA PRO A 463 -4.72 0.48 -7.27
C PRO A 463 -5.19 1.34 -8.46
N VAL A 464 -5.34 2.63 -8.22
CA VAL A 464 -5.77 3.65 -9.18
C VAL A 464 -4.68 4.73 -9.27
N GLN A 465 -4.38 5.17 -10.50
CA GLN A 465 -3.46 6.28 -10.72
C GLN A 465 -4.18 7.63 -10.60
N VAL A 466 -3.66 8.52 -9.76
CA VAL A 466 -4.14 9.90 -9.60
C VAL A 466 -2.93 10.84 -9.64
N ASN A 467 -2.93 11.78 -10.58
CA ASN A 467 -1.84 12.74 -10.79
C ASN A 467 -0.45 12.08 -10.93
N GLY A 468 -0.38 10.92 -11.59
CA GLY A 468 0.85 10.17 -11.80
C GLY A 468 1.27 9.23 -10.66
N ASP A 469 0.78 9.47 -9.44
CA ASP A 469 0.99 8.61 -8.28
C ASP A 469 -0.07 7.49 -8.19
N TRP A 470 0.25 6.39 -7.50
CA TRP A 470 -0.66 5.27 -7.28
C TRP A 470 -1.30 5.36 -5.90
N TYR A 471 -2.59 5.06 -5.82
CA TYR A 471 -3.37 5.04 -4.60
C TYR A 471 -4.27 3.81 -4.57
N LEU A 472 -4.65 3.33 -3.39
CA LEU A 472 -5.77 2.40 -3.25
C LEU A 472 -6.67 2.79 -2.07
N ALA A 473 -7.91 2.34 -2.14
CA ALA A 473 -8.80 2.36 -1.00
C ALA A 473 -8.66 1.06 -0.21
N VAL A 474 -8.73 1.17 1.12
CA VAL A 474 -8.86 0.04 2.05
C VAL A 474 -10.11 0.29 2.88
N ASP A 475 -11.10 -0.59 2.74
CA ASP A 475 -12.41 -0.42 3.34
C ASP A 475 -12.52 -1.21 4.65
N GLY A 476 -12.71 -0.51 5.76
CA GLY A 476 -13.09 -1.14 7.04
C GLY A 476 -14.60 -1.27 7.15
N TRP A 477 -15.13 -2.48 7.01
CA TRP A 477 -16.59 -2.67 6.96
C TRP A 477 -17.24 -2.60 8.35
N ARG A 478 -18.48 -2.12 8.38
CA ARG A 478 -19.36 -2.21 9.56
C ARG A 478 -20.72 -2.74 9.15
N SER A 479 -20.88 -4.04 9.23
CA SER A 479 -22.13 -4.72 8.83
C SER A 479 -23.28 -4.52 9.84
N ASN A 480 -22.98 -4.17 11.10
CA ASN A 480 -24.01 -4.00 12.12
C ASN A 480 -23.70 -2.85 13.09
N ALA A 481 -24.66 -1.93 13.26
CA ALA A 481 -24.52 -0.82 14.19
C ALA A 481 -24.52 -1.26 15.67
N LEU A 482 -25.20 -2.38 16.00
CA LEU A 482 -25.31 -2.93 17.35
C LEU A 482 -24.05 -3.67 17.82
N TYR A 483 -23.22 -4.11 16.89
CA TYR A 483 -21.96 -4.82 17.17
C TYR A 483 -20.82 -4.14 16.39
N PRO A 484 -20.41 -2.93 16.81
CA PRO A 484 -19.36 -2.22 16.13
C PRO A 484 -18.04 -3.01 16.13
N PRO A 485 -17.23 -2.91 15.07
CA PRO A 485 -15.84 -3.33 15.06
C PRO A 485 -15.09 -2.80 16.28
N ARG A 486 -14.10 -3.57 16.75
CA ARG A 486 -13.32 -3.20 17.94
C ARG A 486 -12.51 -1.93 17.68
N GLU A 487 -11.92 -1.83 16.49
CA GLU A 487 -11.02 -0.74 16.10
C GLU A 487 -11.80 0.24 15.21
N MET A 488 -12.68 1.03 15.85
CA MET A 488 -13.64 1.91 15.16
C MET A 488 -13.00 2.99 14.30
N GLU A 489 -11.76 3.39 14.59
CA GLU A 489 -11.03 4.41 13.83
C GLU A 489 -10.64 3.96 12.40
N TYR A 490 -10.58 2.65 12.16
CA TYR A 490 -10.29 2.05 10.85
C TYR A 490 -11.55 1.64 10.08
N VAL A 491 -12.74 1.96 10.61
CA VAL A 491 -14.01 1.69 9.92
C VAL A 491 -14.30 2.79 8.93
N GLY A 492 -14.67 2.41 7.71
CA GLY A 492 -14.95 3.32 6.60
C GLY A 492 -13.95 3.19 5.46
N PRO A 493 -14.07 4.00 4.42
CA PRO A 493 -13.11 4.03 3.33
C PRO A 493 -11.88 4.85 3.70
N HIS A 494 -10.72 4.20 3.74
CA HIS A 494 -9.43 4.87 3.91
C HIS A 494 -8.68 4.91 2.58
N ILE A 495 -8.12 6.07 2.24
CA ILE A 495 -7.32 6.25 1.03
C ILE A 495 -5.85 6.25 1.41
N TYR A 496 -5.08 5.41 0.71
CA TYR A 496 -3.65 5.29 0.89
C TYR A 496 -2.92 5.62 -0.41
N LYS A 497 -1.83 6.37 -0.32
CA LYS A 497 -0.82 6.41 -1.37
C LYS A 497 -0.05 5.10 -1.34
N PHE A 498 0.11 4.48 -2.50
CA PHE A 498 0.70 3.17 -2.64
C PHE A 498 2.10 3.26 -3.24
N ASP A 499 3.11 3.07 -2.41
CA ASP A 499 4.47 2.81 -2.86
C ASP A 499 4.62 1.33 -3.17
N TRP A 500 4.17 0.95 -4.36
CA TRP A 500 4.20 -0.43 -4.85
C TRP A 500 5.61 -0.99 -5.03
N ARG A 501 6.64 -0.13 -5.17
CA ARG A 501 8.03 -0.59 -5.27
C ARG A 501 8.56 -1.05 -3.92
N ASN A 502 8.26 -0.28 -2.88
CA ASN A 502 8.67 -0.58 -1.52
C ASN A 502 7.62 -1.37 -0.72
N LYS A 503 6.47 -1.71 -1.33
CA LYS A 503 5.35 -2.43 -0.70
C LYS A 503 4.79 -1.70 0.53
N LYS A 504 4.68 -0.37 0.47
CA LYS A 504 4.22 0.47 1.59
C LYS A 504 2.92 1.22 1.27
N LEU A 505 2.13 1.45 2.30
CA LEU A 505 0.94 2.30 2.29
C LEU A 505 1.18 3.53 3.16
N GLU A 506 0.88 4.70 2.62
CA GLU A 506 0.87 5.97 3.35
C GLU A 506 -0.57 6.46 3.45
N HIS A 507 -1.11 6.60 4.66
CA HIS A 507 -2.48 7.07 4.86
C HIS A 507 -2.62 8.53 4.41
N ILE A 508 -3.62 8.81 3.58
CA ILE A 508 -3.87 10.16 3.04
C ILE A 508 -5.12 10.78 3.66
N SER A 509 -6.21 10.02 3.72
CA SER A 509 -7.47 10.48 4.28
C SER A 509 -8.44 9.34 4.53
N GLN A 510 -9.56 9.68 5.16
CA GLN A 510 -10.71 8.82 5.32
C GLN A 510 -11.92 9.54 4.73
N LEU A 511 -12.76 8.84 3.98
CA LEU A 511 -14.01 9.40 3.47
C LEU A 511 -15.03 9.57 4.61
N PRO A 512 -15.93 10.56 4.53
CA PRO A 512 -16.86 10.86 5.61
C PRO A 512 -17.84 9.69 5.87
N PRO A 513 -18.47 9.65 7.05
CA PRO A 513 -19.57 8.73 7.33
C PRO A 513 -20.66 8.76 6.25
N ASN A 514 -21.09 7.60 5.77
CA ASN A 514 -22.16 7.46 4.77
C ASN A 514 -23.56 7.35 5.38
N ASN A 515 -23.67 7.18 6.71
CA ASN A 515 -24.94 7.06 7.42
C ASN A 515 -25.00 8.04 8.61
N GLY A 516 -25.25 9.31 8.31
CA GLY A 516 -25.28 10.37 9.33
C GLY A 516 -23.91 10.57 9.97
N SER A 517 -23.78 10.28 11.26
CA SER A 517 -22.49 10.35 11.98
C SER A 517 -21.74 9.01 12.02
N GLN A 518 -22.19 8.01 11.27
CA GLN A 518 -21.66 6.65 11.32
C GLN A 518 -21.28 6.11 9.95
N HIS A 519 -20.13 5.43 9.87
CA HIS A 519 -19.78 4.54 8.77
C HIS A 519 -20.61 3.26 8.89
N SER A 520 -21.22 2.78 7.80
CA SER A 520 -22.09 1.61 7.81
C SER A 520 -22.12 0.88 6.47
N GLY A 521 -22.11 -0.44 6.51
CA GLY A 521 -22.27 -1.33 5.37
C GLY A 521 -20.96 -1.79 4.74
N PHE A 522 -21.07 -2.20 3.48
CA PHE A 522 -19.97 -2.57 2.59
C PHE A 522 -19.73 -1.37 1.67
N PHE A 523 -18.54 -0.77 1.73
CA PHE A 523 -18.24 0.45 0.98
C PHE A 523 -17.92 0.12 -0.47
N GLU A 524 -17.03 -0.86 -0.70
CA GLU A 524 -16.56 -1.28 -2.02
C GLU A 524 -16.14 -0.07 -2.85
N THR A 525 -15.30 0.76 -2.23
CA THR A 525 -14.98 2.11 -2.69
C THR A 525 -14.24 2.07 -4.01
N GLU A 526 -14.67 2.89 -4.95
CA GLU A 526 -13.95 3.13 -6.19
C GLU A 526 -13.69 4.62 -6.35
N PHE A 527 -12.63 5.00 -7.05
CA PHE A 527 -12.36 6.41 -7.33
C PHE A 527 -11.61 6.61 -8.64
N VAL A 528 -11.70 7.82 -9.18
CA VAL A 528 -11.12 8.17 -10.48
C VAL A 528 -10.82 9.66 -10.55
N GLN A 529 -9.66 10.01 -11.11
CA GLN A 529 -9.31 11.41 -11.36
C GLN A 529 -10.08 11.96 -12.56
N ARG A 530 -10.66 13.15 -12.39
CA ARG A 530 -11.32 13.93 -13.44
C ARG A 530 -10.35 14.82 -14.19
N ALA A 531 -10.74 15.25 -15.39
CA ALA A 531 -9.91 16.10 -16.26
C ALA A 531 -9.56 17.47 -15.63
N ASP A 532 -10.38 17.97 -14.71
CA ASP A 532 -10.12 19.21 -13.95
C ASP A 532 -9.17 19.01 -12.76
N GLY A 533 -8.68 17.79 -12.54
CA GLY A 533 -7.80 17.41 -11.44
C GLY A 533 -8.53 17.00 -10.16
N SER A 534 -9.85 17.18 -10.07
CA SER A 534 -10.66 16.66 -8.95
C SER A 534 -10.72 15.14 -8.98
N VAL A 535 -11.02 14.50 -7.85
CA VAL A 535 -11.18 13.05 -7.74
C VAL A 535 -12.61 12.74 -7.34
N LEU A 536 -13.28 11.92 -8.15
CA LEU A 536 -14.60 11.37 -7.85
C LEU A 536 -14.40 10.04 -7.13
N ALA A 537 -14.98 9.90 -5.94
CA ALA A 537 -15.13 8.61 -5.27
C ALA A 537 -16.59 8.18 -5.27
N THR A 538 -16.78 6.87 -5.29
CA THR A 538 -18.08 6.22 -5.22
C THR A 538 -18.07 5.15 -4.13
N CYS A 539 -19.19 4.99 -3.43
CA CYS A 539 -19.38 3.87 -2.52
C CYS A 539 -20.78 3.26 -2.69
N ARG A 540 -20.88 1.97 -2.39
CA ARG A 540 -22.14 1.22 -2.34
C ARG A 540 -23.03 1.75 -1.20
N TRP A 541 -24.35 1.78 -1.41
CA TRP A 541 -25.31 2.27 -0.40
C TRP A 541 -26.71 1.65 -0.53
N GLU A 542 -27.37 1.37 0.61
CA GLU A 542 -28.59 0.55 0.66
C GLU A 542 -29.95 1.29 0.77
N PRO A 543 -30.05 2.60 1.09
CA PRO A 543 -31.29 3.36 0.84
C PRO A 543 -31.19 4.56 -0.12
N GLY A 544 -31.93 4.49 -1.24
CA GLY A 544 -32.15 5.58 -2.22
C GLY A 544 -32.34 5.08 -3.66
N ASP A 545 -32.80 5.93 -4.59
CA ASP A 545 -33.03 5.53 -5.99
C ASP A 545 -31.74 5.17 -6.77
N SER A 546 -30.56 5.59 -6.31
CA SER A 546 -29.27 5.37 -7.02
C SER A 546 -28.49 4.13 -6.58
N GLY A 547 -28.68 3.61 -5.36
CA GLY A 547 -27.87 2.49 -4.82
C GLY A 547 -26.35 2.74 -4.69
N VAL A 548 -25.87 3.92 -5.11
CA VAL A 548 -24.48 4.36 -5.14
C VAL A 548 -24.42 5.82 -4.70
N LEU A 549 -23.48 6.12 -3.81
CA LEU A 549 -23.15 7.47 -3.37
C LEU A 549 -21.91 7.97 -4.12
N MET A 550 -21.80 9.29 -4.26
CA MET A 550 -20.62 9.98 -4.76
C MET A 550 -20.10 11.02 -3.77
N SER A 551 -18.78 11.18 -3.75
CA SER A 551 -18.06 12.23 -3.05
C SER A 551 -16.93 12.76 -3.94
N VAL A 552 -16.55 14.02 -3.78
CA VAL A 552 -15.52 14.66 -4.60
C VAL A 552 -14.43 15.24 -3.70
N SER A 553 -13.18 15.08 -4.12
CA SER A 553 -12.03 15.79 -3.58
C SER A 553 -11.45 16.74 -4.62
N THR A 554 -11.01 17.92 -4.20
CA THR A 554 -10.32 18.91 -5.06
C THR A 554 -8.90 19.22 -4.58
N ASP A 555 -8.41 18.47 -3.59
CA ASP A 555 -7.16 18.73 -2.87
C ASP A 555 -6.27 17.48 -2.76
N MET A 556 -6.25 16.66 -3.82
CA MET A 556 -5.49 15.40 -3.88
C MET A 556 -5.93 14.37 -2.84
N MET A 557 -7.25 14.20 -2.70
CA MET A 557 -7.88 13.23 -1.79
C MET A 557 -7.58 13.50 -0.32
N LYS A 558 -7.16 14.72 0.06
CA LYS A 558 -6.93 15.06 1.48
C LYS A 558 -8.23 15.34 2.22
N SER A 559 -9.21 15.92 1.52
CA SER A 559 -10.56 16.10 2.02
C SER A 559 -11.60 15.73 0.97
N TRP A 560 -12.80 15.42 1.45
CA TRP A 560 -13.90 14.89 0.67
C TRP A 560 -15.19 15.62 1.00
N THR A 561 -16.02 15.90 -0.01
CA THR A 561 -17.38 16.41 0.22
C THR A 561 -18.24 15.37 0.94
N PRO A 562 -19.32 15.77 1.64
CA PRO A 562 -20.32 14.83 2.11
C PRO A 562 -20.85 13.97 0.96
N TRP A 563 -21.24 12.73 1.29
CA TRP A 563 -21.85 11.82 0.33
C TRP A 563 -23.16 12.35 -0.21
N THR A 564 -23.38 12.16 -1.51
CA THR A 564 -24.65 12.46 -2.19
C THR A 564 -25.05 11.29 -3.08
N ASN A 565 -26.34 11.12 -3.34
CA ASN A 565 -26.81 10.08 -4.27
C ASN A 565 -26.27 10.37 -5.67
N TYR A 566 -25.59 9.40 -6.28
CA TYR A 566 -25.11 9.53 -7.65
C TYR A 566 -26.24 9.22 -8.64
N LEU A 567 -27.16 10.18 -8.81
CA LEU A 567 -28.40 9.98 -9.58
C LEU A 567 -28.17 9.62 -11.05
N ALA A 568 -27.00 9.93 -11.63
CA ALA A 568 -26.65 9.54 -13.00
C ALA A 568 -26.58 8.01 -13.19
N LEU A 569 -26.46 7.25 -12.10
CA LEU A 569 -26.41 5.78 -12.12
C LEU A 569 -27.76 5.13 -11.78
N ALA A 570 -28.78 5.94 -11.47
CA ALA A 570 -30.10 5.43 -11.11
C ALA A 570 -30.84 4.85 -12.35
N PRO A 571 -31.69 3.82 -12.16
CA PRO A 571 -31.80 3.01 -10.95
C PRO A 571 -30.59 2.11 -10.78
N SER A 572 -30.10 1.93 -9.55
CA SER A 572 -29.00 1.00 -9.32
C SER A 572 -29.16 0.27 -7.99
N SER A 573 -28.53 -0.88 -7.91
CA SER A 573 -28.58 -1.76 -6.75
C SER A 573 -27.34 -1.54 -5.91
N SER A 574 -27.50 -1.69 -4.60
CA SER A 574 -26.38 -1.72 -3.68
C SER A 574 -25.53 -2.97 -3.99
N SER A 575 -24.53 -2.84 -4.84
CA SER A 575 -23.63 -3.89 -5.31
C SER A 575 -22.30 -3.26 -5.73
N ARG A 576 -21.23 -4.05 -5.76
CA ARG A 576 -19.94 -3.59 -6.27
C ARG A 576 -20.08 -3.04 -7.69
N ILE A 577 -19.35 -1.96 -7.91
CA ILE A 577 -19.15 -1.36 -9.23
C ILE A 577 -17.66 -1.39 -9.57
N TRP A 578 -17.34 -1.19 -10.83
CA TRP A 578 -16.00 -0.84 -11.28
C TRP A 578 -16.04 0.56 -11.89
N LEU A 579 -15.10 1.43 -11.53
CA LEU A 579 -14.99 2.79 -12.06
C LEU A 579 -13.52 3.07 -12.40
N GLY A 580 -13.28 3.64 -13.57
CA GLY A 580 -11.92 3.99 -14.00
C GLY A 580 -11.90 4.71 -15.34
N ARG A 581 -10.75 4.69 -16.01
CA ARG A 581 -10.60 5.22 -17.37
C ARG A 581 -10.18 4.14 -18.33
N SER A 582 -10.76 4.16 -19.53
CA SER A 582 -10.27 3.33 -20.63
C SER A 582 -8.99 3.94 -21.22
N PRO A 583 -8.20 3.15 -22.00
CA PRO A 583 -7.00 3.65 -22.68
C PRO A 583 -7.24 4.84 -23.62
N SER A 584 -8.47 5.04 -24.10
CA SER A 584 -8.84 6.22 -24.90
C SER A 584 -8.97 7.50 -24.08
N GLY A 585 -8.97 7.37 -22.74
CA GLY A 585 -9.15 8.46 -21.79
C GLY A 585 -10.59 8.66 -21.33
N ARG A 586 -11.58 7.96 -21.90
CA ARG A 586 -12.98 8.05 -21.44
C ARG A 586 -13.14 7.47 -20.05
N MET A 587 -14.00 8.10 -19.25
CA MET A 587 -14.40 7.50 -17.98
C MET A 587 -15.33 6.31 -18.28
N LEU A 588 -15.10 5.20 -17.60
CA LEU A 588 -15.83 3.95 -17.76
C LEU A 588 -16.37 3.52 -16.41
N ILE A 589 -17.62 3.05 -16.41
CA ILE A 589 -18.22 2.39 -15.26
C ILE A 589 -18.85 1.06 -15.68
N CYS A 590 -18.77 0.07 -14.80
CA CYS A 590 -19.53 -1.18 -14.91
C CYS A 590 -20.28 -1.42 -13.60
N TRP A 591 -21.62 -1.52 -13.68
CA TRP A 591 -22.49 -1.62 -12.52
C TRP A 591 -23.80 -2.33 -12.87
N ASN A 592 -24.57 -2.68 -11.84
CA ASN A 592 -25.93 -3.16 -12.03
C ASN A 592 -26.90 -1.98 -12.18
N HIS A 593 -27.35 -1.74 -13.41
CA HIS A 593 -28.30 -0.68 -13.76
C HIS A 593 -29.76 -1.12 -13.53
N ASP A 594 -30.00 -1.71 -12.37
CA ASP A 594 -31.32 -2.00 -11.83
C ASP A 594 -31.21 -2.19 -10.30
N ILE A 595 -32.36 -2.29 -9.62
CA ILE A 595 -32.42 -2.53 -8.17
C ILE A 595 -32.30 -4.00 -7.76
N ASN A 596 -32.29 -4.94 -8.71
CA ASN A 596 -32.40 -6.39 -8.47
C ASN A 596 -31.11 -7.18 -8.77
N ARG A 597 -30.03 -6.49 -9.18
CA ARG A 597 -28.74 -7.05 -9.58
C ARG A 597 -28.80 -7.95 -10.82
N LYS A 598 -29.65 -7.63 -11.81
CA LYS A 598 -29.84 -8.49 -13.02
C LYS A 598 -29.33 -7.88 -14.32
N THR A 599 -29.18 -6.56 -14.37
CA THR A 599 -28.83 -5.81 -15.58
C THR A 599 -27.42 -5.26 -15.44
N LEU A 600 -26.44 -6.16 -15.49
CA LEU A 600 -25.03 -5.76 -15.45
C LEU A 600 -24.70 -5.00 -16.74
N THR A 601 -24.28 -3.75 -16.60
CA THR A 601 -24.15 -2.78 -17.68
C THR A 601 -22.77 -2.16 -17.63
N LEU A 602 -22.18 -1.96 -18.81
CA LEU A 602 -20.99 -1.15 -19.00
C LEU A 602 -21.39 0.15 -19.69
N ALA A 603 -20.87 1.28 -19.21
CA ALA A 603 -21.07 2.57 -19.85
C ALA A 603 -19.81 3.41 -19.91
N LEU A 604 -19.77 4.31 -20.90
CA LEU A 604 -18.71 5.29 -21.11
C LEU A 604 -19.29 6.70 -21.00
N SER A 605 -18.51 7.60 -20.40
CA SER A 605 -18.84 9.00 -20.24
C SER A 605 -17.88 9.89 -21.01
N ASP A 606 -18.45 10.95 -21.61
CA ASP A 606 -17.74 11.99 -22.36
C ASP A 606 -17.62 13.30 -21.56
N ASP A 607 -18.26 13.35 -20.38
CA ASP A 607 -18.45 14.53 -19.55
C ASP A 607 -18.17 14.24 -18.07
N GLU A 608 -17.12 13.43 -17.84
CA GLU A 608 -16.51 13.21 -16.52
C GLU A 608 -17.48 12.59 -15.49
N GLY A 609 -18.35 11.70 -15.98
CA GLY A 609 -19.35 10.98 -15.20
C GLY A 609 -20.64 11.76 -14.96
N THR A 610 -20.83 12.91 -15.59
CA THR A 610 -22.09 13.66 -15.46
C THR A 610 -23.24 12.90 -16.14
N THR A 611 -22.97 12.35 -17.33
CA THR A 611 -23.86 11.49 -18.09
C THR A 611 -23.12 10.27 -18.64
N TRP A 612 -23.88 9.23 -18.99
CA TRP A 612 -23.38 7.95 -19.48
C TRP A 612 -24.08 7.56 -20.78
N PRO A 613 -23.85 8.28 -21.90
CA PRO A 613 -24.64 8.13 -23.11
C PRO A 613 -24.36 6.84 -23.89
N HIS A 614 -23.17 6.26 -23.75
CA HIS A 614 -22.76 5.06 -24.47
C HIS A 614 -22.85 3.86 -23.53
N GLN A 615 -23.77 2.93 -23.77
CA GLN A 615 -24.06 1.84 -22.85
C GLN A 615 -24.21 0.51 -23.57
N VAL A 616 -23.83 -0.57 -22.90
CA VAL A 616 -24.11 -1.94 -23.33
C VAL A 616 -24.46 -2.80 -22.12
N VAL A 617 -25.60 -3.49 -22.21
CA VAL A 617 -26.00 -4.49 -21.20
C VAL A 617 -25.23 -5.77 -21.50
N LEU A 618 -24.41 -6.23 -20.56
CA LEU A 618 -23.56 -7.41 -20.74
C LEU A 618 -24.38 -8.69 -20.75
N GLU A 619 -25.38 -8.80 -19.86
CA GLU A 619 -26.24 -9.99 -19.71
C GLU A 619 -27.72 -9.62 -19.91
N PRO A 620 -28.17 -9.33 -21.16
CA PRO A 620 -29.50 -8.79 -21.43
C PRO A 620 -30.65 -9.76 -21.11
N ASN A 621 -30.35 -11.05 -20.94
CA ASN A 621 -31.33 -12.10 -20.67
C ASN A 621 -31.14 -12.76 -19.29
N SER A 622 -30.49 -12.10 -18.35
CA SER A 622 -30.26 -12.68 -17.03
C SER A 622 -31.57 -12.90 -16.27
N VAL A 623 -31.78 -14.13 -15.81
CA VAL A 623 -32.90 -14.49 -14.92
C VAL A 623 -32.54 -14.35 -13.43
N GLY A 624 -31.23 -14.40 -13.12
CA GLY A 624 -30.66 -14.39 -11.78
C GLY A 624 -29.74 -13.18 -11.54
N GLN A 625 -29.02 -13.20 -10.42
CA GLN A 625 -28.07 -12.13 -10.10
C GLN A 625 -26.79 -12.28 -10.92
N VAL A 626 -26.34 -11.19 -11.54
CA VAL A 626 -25.06 -11.07 -12.27
C VAL A 626 -24.33 -9.84 -11.75
N THR A 627 -23.28 -10.02 -10.96
CA THR A 627 -22.74 -8.95 -10.13
C THR A 627 -21.22 -8.89 -10.08
N TYR A 628 -20.74 -7.83 -9.44
CA TYR A 628 -19.36 -7.66 -9.00
C TYR A 628 -18.36 -7.66 -10.15
N PRO A 629 -18.55 -6.73 -11.11
CA PRO A 629 -17.67 -6.62 -12.25
C PRO A 629 -16.29 -6.11 -11.84
N ILE A 630 -15.26 -6.61 -12.52
CA ILE A 630 -13.93 -5.99 -12.60
C ILE A 630 -13.55 -5.91 -14.07
N VAL A 631 -12.96 -4.79 -14.48
CA VAL A 631 -12.62 -4.49 -15.86
C VAL A 631 -11.10 -4.44 -16.04
N THR A 632 -10.61 -5.02 -17.14
CA THR A 632 -9.25 -4.83 -17.64
C THR A 632 -9.30 -4.52 -19.14
N PHE A 633 -8.19 -4.04 -19.69
CA PHE A 633 -8.14 -3.51 -21.06
C PHE A 633 -7.21 -4.33 -21.95
N GLY A 634 -7.67 -4.54 -23.18
CA GLY A 634 -6.92 -5.13 -24.27
C GLY A 634 -6.45 -4.10 -25.30
N ASP A 635 -5.91 -4.58 -26.41
CA ASP A 635 -5.55 -3.74 -27.56
C ASP A 635 -6.80 -3.37 -28.37
N ASP A 636 -6.68 -2.37 -29.23
CA ASP A 636 -7.70 -1.97 -30.20
C ASP A 636 -9.10 -1.72 -29.60
N GLY A 637 -9.13 -1.18 -28.38
CA GLY A 637 -10.38 -0.87 -27.67
C GLY A 637 -11.08 -2.09 -27.05
N LEU A 638 -10.43 -3.25 -27.00
CA LEU A 638 -10.97 -4.41 -26.29
C LEU A 638 -11.13 -4.10 -24.80
N ILE A 639 -12.32 -4.35 -24.27
CA ILE A 639 -12.63 -4.29 -22.85
C ILE A 639 -13.04 -5.68 -22.39
N LEU A 640 -12.39 -6.17 -21.34
CA LEU A 640 -12.59 -7.48 -20.72
C LEU A 640 -13.19 -7.27 -19.33
N ILE A 641 -14.28 -7.96 -19.04
CA ILE A 641 -15.00 -7.84 -17.76
C ILE A 641 -15.13 -9.22 -17.15
N ALA A 642 -14.74 -9.41 -15.90
CA ALA A 642 -15.06 -10.61 -15.12
C ALA A 642 -16.12 -10.29 -14.06
N TYR A 643 -17.05 -11.22 -13.84
CA TYR A 643 -18.18 -11.05 -12.92
C TYR A 643 -18.72 -12.40 -12.45
N ASP A 644 -19.51 -12.40 -11.39
CA ASP A 644 -20.17 -13.61 -10.89
C ASP A 644 -21.61 -13.73 -11.41
N ASN A 645 -22.08 -14.97 -11.54
CA ASN A 645 -23.43 -15.30 -11.94
C ASN A 645 -24.03 -16.30 -10.95
N GLU A 646 -24.97 -15.80 -10.15
CA GLU A 646 -25.68 -16.49 -9.08
C GLU A 646 -24.75 -17.29 -8.16
N ARG A 647 -24.12 -16.59 -7.21
CA ARG A 647 -23.01 -17.07 -6.36
C ARG A 647 -23.20 -18.42 -5.65
N THR A 648 -24.45 -18.85 -5.42
CA THR A 648 -24.79 -20.14 -4.78
C THR A 648 -25.62 -21.08 -5.67
N ALA A 649 -26.56 -20.56 -6.47
CA ALA A 649 -27.42 -21.41 -7.29
C ALA A 649 -26.64 -22.01 -8.47
N LYS A 650 -26.11 -21.13 -9.34
CA LYS A 650 -25.25 -21.53 -10.48
C LYS A 650 -23.77 -21.61 -10.11
N ARG A 651 -23.32 -20.76 -9.18
CA ARG A 651 -21.93 -20.65 -8.72
C ARG A 651 -20.98 -20.41 -9.88
N GLN A 652 -21.38 -19.61 -10.86
CA GLN A 652 -20.59 -19.40 -12.07
C GLN A 652 -19.72 -18.16 -11.97
N ILE A 653 -18.50 -18.25 -12.49
CA ILE A 653 -17.70 -17.08 -12.84
C ILE A 653 -17.73 -16.93 -14.35
N ARG A 654 -17.95 -15.70 -14.82
CA ARG A 654 -18.09 -15.38 -16.23
C ARG A 654 -17.17 -14.24 -16.63
N THR A 655 -16.88 -14.20 -17.93
CA THR A 655 -16.22 -13.07 -18.58
C THR A 655 -17.06 -12.56 -19.73
N ALA A 656 -17.10 -11.25 -19.91
CA ALA A 656 -17.64 -10.59 -21.11
C ALA A 656 -16.53 -9.84 -21.85
N ARG A 657 -16.69 -9.74 -23.17
CA ARG A 657 -15.83 -8.96 -24.06
C ARG A 657 -16.67 -8.01 -24.89
N VAL A 658 -16.25 -6.75 -24.93
CA VAL A 658 -16.82 -5.71 -25.80
C VAL A 658 -15.71 -4.88 -26.42
N ILE A 659 -16.00 -4.17 -27.50
CA ILE A 659 -15.08 -3.23 -28.15
C ILE A 659 -15.58 -1.81 -27.90
N GLU A 660 -14.73 -0.95 -27.33
CA GLU A 660 -15.10 0.42 -26.92
C GLU A 660 -15.78 1.21 -28.05
N GLN A 661 -15.22 1.15 -29.26
CA GLN A 661 -15.74 1.86 -30.43
C GLN A 661 -17.15 1.38 -30.82
N GLU A 662 -17.43 0.09 -30.64
CA GLU A 662 -18.76 -0.47 -30.90
C GLU A 662 -19.76 -0.07 -29.81
N VAL A 663 -19.31 0.08 -28.56
CA VAL A 663 -20.15 0.60 -27.46
C VAL A 663 -20.54 2.05 -27.75
N VAL A 664 -19.58 2.88 -28.15
CA VAL A 664 -19.82 4.27 -28.56
C VAL A 664 -20.74 4.36 -29.79
N ALA A 665 -20.60 3.44 -30.75
CA ALA A 665 -21.46 3.40 -31.93
C ALA A 665 -22.87 2.82 -31.66
N GLY A 666 -23.12 2.25 -30.48
CA GLY A 666 -24.37 1.56 -30.16
C GLY A 666 -24.56 0.24 -30.91
N THR A 667 -23.49 -0.37 -31.40
CA THR A 667 -23.50 -1.62 -32.19
C THR A 667 -22.87 -2.80 -31.45
N SER A 668 -22.31 -2.59 -30.26
CA SER A 668 -21.61 -3.62 -29.48
C SER A 668 -22.50 -4.81 -29.17
N VAL A 669 -21.97 -6.02 -29.38
CA VAL A 669 -22.58 -7.28 -28.96
C VAL A 669 -21.62 -7.99 -28.00
N PRO A 670 -21.93 -8.05 -26.69
CA PRO A 670 -21.06 -8.71 -25.72
C PRO A 670 -20.84 -10.19 -26.02
N VAL A 671 -19.58 -10.63 -25.99
CA VAL A 671 -19.22 -12.05 -26.06
C VAL A 671 -19.00 -12.57 -24.65
N ILE A 672 -19.89 -13.43 -24.18
CA ILE A 672 -19.91 -13.96 -22.81
C ILE A 672 -19.37 -15.39 -22.79
N LYS A 673 -18.59 -15.72 -21.76
CA LYS A 673 -18.12 -17.08 -21.47
C LYS A 673 -18.20 -17.39 -19.99
N THR A 674 -18.55 -18.63 -19.68
CA THR A 674 -18.41 -19.17 -18.33
C THR A 674 -17.00 -19.74 -18.19
N VAL A 675 -16.23 -19.23 -17.24
CA VAL A 675 -14.84 -19.64 -16.99
C VAL A 675 -14.71 -20.58 -15.79
N SER A 676 -15.77 -20.69 -14.98
CA SER A 676 -15.85 -21.65 -13.89
C SER A 676 -17.31 -22.04 -13.66
N ASP A 677 -17.62 -23.34 -13.74
CA ASP A 677 -18.95 -23.91 -13.54
C ASP A 677 -18.89 -25.21 -12.72
N PRO A 678 -19.09 -25.16 -11.40
CA PRO A 678 -19.06 -26.34 -10.55
C PRO A 678 -20.13 -27.40 -10.88
N LEU A 679 -21.22 -27.00 -11.54
CA LEU A 679 -22.29 -27.88 -11.95
C LEU A 679 -22.01 -28.59 -13.28
N ASN A 680 -21.09 -28.04 -14.07
CA ASN A 680 -20.64 -28.58 -15.36
C ASN A 680 -19.10 -28.43 -15.46
N PRO A 681 -18.35 -29.14 -14.59
CA PRO A 681 -16.92 -28.92 -14.38
C PRO A 681 -16.02 -29.35 -15.54
#